data_AF-A0A1U9ZS99-F1
#
_entry.id   AF-A0A1U9ZS99-F1
#
_cell.length_a   1.000
_cell.length_b   1.000
_cell.length_c   1.000
_cell.angle_alpha   90.00
_cell.angle_beta   90.00
_cell.angle_gamma   90.00
#
_symmetry.space_group_name_H-M   'P 1'
#
loop_
_entity.id
_entity.type
_entity.pdbx_description
1 polymer ?
#
loop_
_entity_poly.entity_id
_entity_poly.type
_entity_poly.pdbx_seq_one_letter_code
_entity_poly.pdbx_strand_id
1 'polypeptide(L)'
;MRRHRFGTIATFAVVLYVIAVLATAVATLVTGRLDAVWWAVLREPPLDGLTVTWWVLPLLLPVVAVQGWAYWQILRGPVRGDAPPRDRRVTLLRWTLYLSVAWSFLPYSLVPWTWWQSALSTSLQFVTVVLYFLVLRCPLWLRLAVLAGGSLCGLAAVADALAYELGFSSWLTSVMGWSLLAWVAWMLPILLAQARDPRFSRATVWLGALSVATTLLHPSMIATSWAAAEVPVEELVWALLRGVSVFGAVWQARAAHDLASPIPATPPRPARLPARPWPPAALAVVLPLLPAAANLARGMPFWHGPRGVIELFLREDAGGYAALAWLALDLLIGVGAPALLVLAAVVRRTRRLILGTALSLIGAAAVGVIGVLTTTRDGWGFPGDELPLYPDGLFVRDGEIVLTGGVSPLWFAAAFVACALVLLLGYAPAPARRPRHHVLATVTATAVVLAFLPAADHAPGPVTAAADCEPRTNRETYAYEEPKLTPEQRFVCDLRRHSTFRNAATTPDQVLLAHGRRLCGVYTRNDAQELARMKAREGLTREALTYPLAAICPSAAAVVKEEADAQEREFQEWEADARRMCAATPRHRPLIKPVKATRVEEPQGTDYGVMEAYGEPETDYDPASMELLERAQEDGLVAARPGHLMVLSHSDFDVCVTVETYDRRPPVETKGWDHVVEVGYRDAGDSIVLADAMGGDGLPDLALKGYRGPYRIRVHYAWFPWKGERQGGQRLLVMAFPGKGGKAVTYRKTKRQW
;
A
#
# COMPACT_ATOMS: atom_id res chain seq x y z
N MET A 1 56.44 7.63 -1.64
CA MET A 1 56.48 6.18 -1.32
C MET A 1 57.42 5.80 -0.18
N ARG A 2 58.60 6.44 0.00
CA ARG A 2 59.58 6.13 1.07
C ARG A 2 59.12 6.37 2.52
N ARG A 3 57.88 6.83 2.76
CA ARG A 3 57.36 7.18 4.08
C ARG A 3 56.89 5.95 4.89
N HIS A 4 56.56 4.85 4.23
CA HIS A 4 56.08 3.62 4.87
C HIS A 4 57.11 2.50 4.75
N ARG A 5 57.17 1.61 5.76
CA ARG A 5 58.19 0.54 5.81
C ARG A 5 58.09 -0.42 4.63
N PHE A 6 56.88 -0.85 4.27
CA PHE A 6 56.61 -1.84 3.22
C PHE A 6 55.89 -1.25 1.99
N GLY A 7 56.00 0.08 1.79
CA GLY A 7 55.29 0.76 0.70
C GLY A 7 55.59 0.20 -0.70
N THR A 8 56.83 -0.25 -0.95
CA THR A 8 57.22 -0.85 -2.24
C THR A 8 56.56 -2.22 -2.45
N ILE A 9 56.57 -3.09 -1.43
CA ILE A 9 55.94 -4.42 -1.50
C ILE A 9 54.44 -4.27 -1.73
N ALA A 10 53.80 -3.35 -1.00
CA ALA A 10 52.38 -3.05 -1.18
C ALA A 10 52.06 -2.56 -2.60
N THR A 11 52.93 -1.74 -3.19
CA THR A 11 52.75 -1.26 -4.57
C THR A 11 52.86 -2.41 -5.56
N PHE A 12 53.83 -3.30 -5.38
CA PHE A 12 54.00 -4.48 -6.23
C PHE A 12 52.77 -5.40 -6.17
N ALA A 13 52.24 -5.66 -4.97
CA ALA A 13 51.03 -6.47 -4.78
C ALA A 13 49.80 -5.87 -5.50
N VAL A 14 49.64 -4.54 -5.44
CA VAL A 14 48.53 -3.85 -6.14
C VAL A 14 48.69 -3.92 -7.65
N VAL A 15 49.90 -3.72 -8.16
CA VAL A 15 50.19 -3.85 -9.60
C VAL A 15 49.89 -5.29 -10.06
N LEU A 16 50.31 -6.30 -9.29
CA LEU A 16 50.02 -7.69 -9.59
C LEU A 16 48.51 -7.99 -9.60
N TYR A 17 47.77 -7.48 -8.60
CA TYR A 17 46.31 -7.60 -8.54
C TYR A 17 45.63 -6.95 -9.76
N VAL A 18 46.02 -5.71 -10.11
CA VAL A 18 45.45 -5.01 -11.26
C VAL A 18 45.77 -5.73 -12.57
N ILE A 19 46.99 -6.25 -12.74
CA ILE A 19 47.37 -7.05 -13.91
C ILE A 19 46.53 -8.33 -13.99
N ALA A 20 46.32 -9.03 -12.87
CA ALA A 20 45.51 -10.23 -12.84
C ALA A 20 44.05 -9.94 -13.23
N VAL A 21 43.46 -8.86 -12.71
CA VAL A 21 42.09 -8.43 -13.07
C VAL A 21 42.01 -8.00 -14.53
N LEU A 22 43.01 -7.28 -15.06
CA LEU A 22 43.04 -6.90 -16.48
C LEU A 22 43.14 -8.14 -17.38
N ALA A 23 43.96 -9.13 -17.01
CA ALA A 23 44.08 -10.38 -17.74
C ALA A 23 42.75 -11.16 -17.75
N THR A 24 42.05 -11.25 -16.61
CA THR A 24 40.74 -11.91 -16.55
C THR A 24 39.65 -11.12 -17.26
N ALA A 25 39.71 -9.78 -17.25
CA ALA A 25 38.79 -8.93 -18.03
C ALA A 25 38.99 -9.10 -19.54
N VAL A 26 40.25 -9.15 -20.02
CA VAL A 26 40.54 -9.46 -21.43
C VAL A 26 40.07 -10.87 -21.80
N ALA A 27 40.34 -11.86 -20.95
CA ALA A 27 39.83 -13.22 -21.15
C ALA A 27 38.30 -13.25 -21.21
N THR A 28 37.61 -12.47 -20.37
CA THR A 28 36.16 -12.32 -20.38
C THR A 28 35.66 -11.74 -21.70
N LEU A 29 36.31 -10.68 -22.21
CA LEU A 29 35.96 -10.08 -23.49
C LEU A 29 36.14 -11.03 -24.67
N VAL A 30 37.16 -11.91 -24.62
CA VAL A 30 37.46 -12.89 -25.67
C VAL A 30 36.53 -14.11 -25.60
N THR A 31 36.27 -14.62 -24.39
CA THR A 31 35.54 -15.88 -24.19
C THR A 31 34.04 -15.69 -24.01
N GLY A 32 33.60 -14.46 -23.71
CA GLY A 32 32.22 -14.20 -23.33
C GLY A 32 31.81 -14.87 -22.01
N ARG A 33 32.76 -15.16 -21.10
CA ARG A 33 32.50 -15.73 -19.77
C ARG A 33 32.94 -14.78 -18.65
N LEU A 34 32.01 -14.34 -17.81
CA LEU A 34 32.27 -13.36 -16.73
C LEU A 34 32.94 -13.99 -15.50
N ASP A 35 32.88 -15.30 -15.36
CA ASP A 35 33.24 -16.05 -14.14
C ASP A 35 34.61 -15.65 -13.58
N ALA A 36 35.62 -15.53 -14.46
CA ALA A 36 36.99 -15.27 -14.05
C ALA A 36 37.21 -13.82 -13.55
N VAL A 37 36.64 -12.82 -14.23
CA VAL A 37 36.77 -11.43 -13.79
C VAL A 37 35.88 -11.16 -12.58
N TRP A 38 34.68 -11.75 -12.56
CA TRP A 38 33.77 -11.65 -11.43
C TRP A 38 34.40 -12.21 -10.16
N TRP A 39 34.94 -13.43 -10.21
CA TRP A 39 35.62 -14.03 -9.07
C TRP A 39 36.88 -13.25 -8.67
N ALA A 40 37.66 -12.74 -9.62
CA ALA A 40 38.86 -11.95 -9.32
C ALA A 40 38.54 -10.63 -8.58
N VAL A 41 37.39 -10.01 -8.88
CA VAL A 41 36.98 -8.74 -8.29
C VAL A 41 36.13 -8.95 -7.04
N LEU A 42 35.16 -9.84 -7.08
CA LEU A 42 34.13 -9.98 -6.03
C LEU A 42 34.38 -11.18 -5.10
N ARG A 43 35.27 -12.12 -5.50
CA ARG A 43 35.60 -13.35 -4.77
C ARG A 43 34.44 -14.31 -4.54
N GLU A 44 33.45 -14.23 -5.42
CA GLU A 44 32.23 -15.02 -5.39
C GLU A 44 31.99 -15.62 -6.77
N PRO A 45 31.22 -16.72 -6.86
CA PRO A 45 30.75 -17.19 -8.16
C PRO A 45 29.90 -16.10 -8.82
N PRO A 46 29.90 -16.02 -10.16
CA PRO A 46 28.98 -15.15 -10.90
C PRO A 46 27.53 -15.54 -10.60
N LEU A 47 26.64 -14.56 -10.67
CA LEU A 47 25.20 -14.77 -10.55
C LEU A 47 24.73 -15.66 -11.71
N ASP A 48 23.96 -16.71 -11.39
CA ASP A 48 23.37 -17.58 -12.39
C ASP A 48 22.48 -16.76 -13.34
N GLY A 49 22.72 -16.87 -14.65
CA GLY A 49 21.95 -16.15 -15.67
C GLY A 49 22.47 -14.75 -16.04
N LEU A 50 23.52 -14.23 -15.40
CA LEU A 50 24.14 -12.96 -15.81
C LEU A 50 24.92 -13.14 -17.12
N THR A 51 24.22 -13.01 -18.25
CA THR A 51 24.85 -13.07 -19.59
C THR A 51 25.82 -11.91 -19.76
N VAL A 52 26.99 -12.20 -20.35
CA VAL A 52 28.11 -11.25 -20.45
C VAL A 52 27.72 -10.03 -21.25
N THR A 53 27.38 -8.98 -20.51
CA THR A 53 27.13 -7.67 -21.09
C THR A 53 28.36 -6.81 -20.85
N TRP A 54 28.91 -6.26 -21.93
CA TRP A 54 30.15 -5.48 -21.91
C TRP A 54 30.13 -4.31 -20.91
N TRP A 55 28.95 -3.81 -20.55
CA TRP A 55 28.76 -2.71 -19.58
C TRP A 55 28.99 -3.12 -18.12
N VAL A 56 29.04 -4.42 -17.78
CA VAL A 56 29.39 -4.86 -16.42
C VAL A 56 30.87 -4.58 -16.11
N LEU A 57 31.76 -4.72 -17.10
CA LEU A 57 33.19 -4.46 -16.94
C LEU A 57 33.51 -3.03 -16.46
N PRO A 58 32.95 -1.94 -17.05
CA PRO A 58 33.18 -0.60 -16.53
C PRO A 58 32.59 -0.39 -15.12
N LEU A 59 31.54 -1.11 -14.72
CA LEU A 59 31.02 -1.06 -13.35
C LEU A 59 31.94 -1.74 -12.32
N LEU A 60 32.73 -2.73 -12.74
CA LEU A 60 33.73 -3.37 -11.86
C LEU A 60 34.98 -2.50 -11.65
N LEU A 61 35.29 -1.57 -12.56
CA LEU A 61 36.50 -0.72 -12.46
C LEU A 61 36.59 0.09 -11.15
N PRO A 62 35.52 0.76 -10.67
CA PRO A 62 35.51 1.40 -9.35
C PRO A 62 35.83 0.42 -8.21
N VAL A 63 35.27 -0.79 -8.26
CA VAL A 63 35.50 -1.83 -7.23
C VAL A 63 36.98 -2.23 -7.23
N VAL A 64 37.55 -2.49 -8.40
CA VAL A 64 38.98 -2.82 -8.56
C VAL A 64 39.87 -1.70 -8.04
N ALA A 65 39.52 -0.44 -8.31
CA ALA A 65 40.27 0.71 -7.81
C ALA A 65 40.22 0.78 -6.27
N VAL A 66 39.04 0.58 -5.67
CA VAL A 66 38.86 0.57 -4.20
C VAL A 66 39.60 -0.61 -3.56
N GLN A 67 39.53 -1.81 -4.14
CA GLN A 67 40.23 -2.98 -3.64
C GLN A 67 41.75 -2.87 -3.79
N GLY A 68 42.24 -2.41 -4.93
CA GLY A 68 43.66 -2.12 -5.15
C GLY A 68 44.18 -1.09 -4.12
N TRP A 69 43.40 -0.04 -3.87
CA TRP A 69 43.71 0.91 -2.80
C TRP A 69 43.70 0.23 -1.42
N ALA A 70 42.75 -0.65 -1.13
CA ALA A 70 42.67 -1.38 0.14
C ALA A 70 43.86 -2.30 0.37
N TYR A 71 44.27 -3.08 -0.64
CA TYR A 71 45.49 -3.89 -0.61
C TYR A 71 46.71 -3.05 -0.29
N TRP A 72 46.83 -1.87 -0.91
CA TRP A 72 47.91 -0.94 -0.58
C TRP A 72 47.87 -0.51 0.90
N GLN A 73 46.69 -0.14 1.42
CA GLN A 73 46.56 0.30 2.81
C GLN A 73 46.89 -0.80 3.82
N ILE A 74 46.55 -2.05 3.50
CA ILE A 74 46.79 -3.23 4.33
C ILE A 74 48.26 -3.61 4.32
N LEU A 75 48.92 -3.59 3.15
CA LEU A 75 50.29 -4.10 3.01
C LEU A 75 51.39 -3.08 3.23
N ARG A 76 51.10 -1.77 3.15
CA ARG A 76 52.14 -0.72 3.22
C ARG A 76 52.93 -0.68 4.54
N GLY A 77 52.39 -1.24 5.62
CA GLY A 77 53.03 -1.23 6.93
C GLY A 77 52.96 0.12 7.67
N PRO A 78 53.56 0.19 8.86
CA PRO A 78 53.61 1.41 9.65
C PRO A 78 54.51 2.49 9.03
N VAL A 79 54.34 3.72 9.50
CA VAL A 79 55.17 4.86 9.08
C VAL A 79 56.64 4.61 9.50
N ARG A 80 57.59 4.95 8.64
CA ARG A 80 59.02 4.89 8.99
C ARG A 80 59.33 5.89 10.11
N GLY A 81 60.08 5.44 11.12
CA GLY A 81 60.42 6.18 12.32
C GLY A 81 60.71 5.23 13.48
N ASP A 82 61.16 5.79 14.60
CA ASP A 82 61.46 5.05 15.81
C ASP A 82 60.21 4.36 16.34
N ALA A 83 60.35 3.07 16.65
CA ALA A 83 59.24 2.30 17.15
C ALA A 83 58.89 2.78 18.57
N PRO A 84 57.59 2.91 18.90
CA PRO A 84 57.20 3.17 20.27
C PRO A 84 57.69 2.04 21.20
N PRO A 85 57.85 2.31 22.52
CA PRO A 85 58.26 1.29 23.49
C PRO A 85 57.41 0.03 23.39
N ARG A 86 58.05 -1.15 23.45
CA ARG A 86 57.39 -2.45 23.31
C ARG A 86 56.49 -2.75 24.51
N ASP A 87 55.22 -2.41 24.41
CA ASP A 87 54.16 -2.93 25.29
C ASP A 87 53.65 -4.28 24.74
N ARG A 88 53.68 -5.33 25.56
CA ARG A 88 53.22 -6.69 25.20
C ARG A 88 51.75 -6.68 24.79
N ARG A 89 50.89 -5.90 25.47
CA ARG A 89 49.44 -5.84 25.20
C ARG A 89 49.16 -5.20 23.84
N VAL A 90 49.87 -4.11 23.54
CA VAL A 90 49.81 -3.45 22.22
C VAL A 90 50.29 -4.39 21.11
N THR A 91 51.35 -5.16 21.39
CA THR A 91 51.89 -6.13 20.42
C THR A 91 50.88 -7.24 20.13
N LEU A 92 50.23 -7.79 21.16
CA LEU A 92 49.17 -8.79 20.99
C LEU A 92 47.99 -8.23 20.20
N LEU A 93 47.51 -7.02 20.51
CA LEU A 93 46.39 -6.40 19.77
C LEU A 93 46.73 -6.22 18.29
N ARG A 94 47.98 -5.83 17.97
CA ARG A 94 48.42 -5.72 16.58
C ARG A 94 48.39 -7.06 15.86
N TRP A 95 48.88 -8.11 16.51
CA TRP A 95 48.85 -9.46 15.95
C TRP A 95 47.43 -9.95 15.71
N THR A 96 46.51 -9.74 16.65
CA THR A 96 45.11 -10.17 16.47
C THR A 96 44.42 -9.39 15.36
N LEU A 97 44.70 -8.09 15.21
CA LEU A 97 44.20 -7.30 14.09
C LEU A 97 44.75 -7.78 12.74
N TYR A 98 46.04 -8.08 12.63
CA TYR A 98 46.59 -8.66 11.39
C TYR A 98 46.04 -10.06 11.09
N LEU A 99 45.85 -10.88 12.13
CA LEU A 99 45.26 -12.20 11.97
C LEU A 99 43.80 -12.11 11.53
N SER A 100 43.02 -11.15 12.06
CA SER A 100 41.64 -10.90 11.65
C SER A 100 41.57 -10.41 10.21
N VAL A 101 42.49 -9.53 9.81
CA VAL A 101 42.64 -9.14 8.40
C VAL A 101 42.97 -10.36 7.56
N ALA A 102 43.99 -11.16 7.88
CA ALA A 102 44.33 -12.36 7.11
C ALA A 102 43.15 -13.33 6.99
N TRP A 103 42.40 -13.54 8.09
CA TRP A 103 41.21 -14.36 8.13
C TRP A 103 40.11 -13.87 7.18
N SER A 104 39.91 -12.54 7.08
CA SER A 104 38.93 -11.96 6.14
C SER A 104 39.27 -12.14 4.65
N PHE A 105 40.51 -12.55 4.33
CA PHE A 105 40.92 -12.86 2.96
C PHE A 105 40.90 -14.36 2.66
N LEU A 106 40.65 -15.23 3.64
CA LEU A 106 40.47 -16.65 3.38
C LEU A 106 39.18 -16.83 2.56
N PRO A 107 39.26 -17.27 1.29
CA PRO A 107 38.08 -17.40 0.46
C PRO A 107 37.18 -18.51 1.01
N TYR A 108 35.88 -18.22 1.17
CA TYR A 108 34.85 -19.23 1.46
C TYR A 108 34.86 -20.38 0.46
N SER A 109 35.39 -20.16 -0.75
CA SER A 109 35.51 -21.18 -1.79
C SER A 109 36.66 -22.18 -1.57
N LEU A 110 37.65 -21.88 -0.74
CA LEU A 110 38.79 -22.80 -0.52
C LEU A 110 38.52 -23.83 0.59
N VAL A 111 37.70 -23.47 1.57
CA VAL A 111 37.33 -24.35 2.68
C VAL A 111 35.83 -24.15 2.93
N PRO A 112 34.99 -25.20 2.81
CA PRO A 112 33.58 -25.11 3.14
C PRO A 112 33.41 -24.49 4.53
N TRP A 113 32.46 -23.57 4.67
CA TRP A 113 32.22 -22.95 5.97
C TRP A 113 31.69 -23.99 6.94
N THR A 114 32.35 -24.12 8.09
CA THR A 114 32.06 -25.12 9.13
C THR A 114 32.05 -24.45 10.48
N TRP A 115 31.30 -24.97 11.46
CA TRP A 115 31.18 -24.42 12.81
C TRP A 115 32.52 -24.01 13.48
N TRP A 116 33.61 -24.75 13.26
CA TRP A 116 34.91 -24.45 13.88
C TRP A 116 35.51 -23.14 13.35
N GLN A 117 35.20 -22.73 12.11
CA GLN A 117 35.61 -21.45 11.54
C GLN A 117 34.89 -20.30 12.23
N SER A 118 33.58 -20.44 12.47
CA SER A 118 32.80 -19.51 13.31
C SER A 118 33.40 -19.43 14.71
N ALA A 119 33.69 -20.57 15.34
CA ALA A 119 34.28 -20.62 16.68
C ALA A 119 35.64 -19.91 16.76
N LEU A 120 36.50 -20.11 15.75
CA LEU A 120 37.81 -19.45 15.68
C LEU A 120 37.67 -17.94 15.46
N SER A 121 36.78 -17.53 14.53
CA SER A 121 36.49 -16.11 14.26
C SER A 121 35.97 -15.40 15.52
N THR A 122 35.01 -16.02 16.21
CA THR A 122 34.43 -15.46 17.44
C THR A 122 35.45 -15.43 18.58
N SER A 123 36.29 -16.46 18.70
CA SER A 123 37.39 -16.47 19.68
C SER A 123 38.37 -15.32 19.43
N LEU A 124 38.76 -15.11 18.16
CA LEU A 124 39.64 -14.01 17.76
C LEU A 124 38.99 -12.64 18.03
N GLN A 125 37.68 -12.53 17.83
CA GLN A 125 36.90 -11.34 18.16
C GLN A 125 36.92 -11.05 19.66
N PHE A 126 36.60 -12.03 20.52
CA PHE A 126 36.63 -11.85 21.99
C PHE A 126 38.01 -11.43 22.48
N VAL A 127 39.07 -12.07 21.99
CA VAL A 127 40.45 -11.68 22.31
C VAL A 127 40.71 -10.23 21.88
N THR A 128 40.26 -9.84 20.69
CA THR A 128 40.40 -8.46 20.20
C THR A 128 39.63 -7.45 21.04
N VAL A 129 38.41 -7.78 21.49
CA VAL A 129 37.59 -6.95 22.39
C VAL A 129 38.32 -6.72 23.72
N VAL A 130 38.80 -7.79 24.36
CA VAL A 130 39.54 -7.71 25.63
C VAL A 130 40.82 -6.88 25.45
N LEU A 131 41.56 -7.09 24.36
CA LEU A 131 42.78 -6.34 24.09
C LEU A 131 42.49 -4.85 23.82
N TYR A 132 41.41 -4.49 23.11
CA TYR A 132 41.00 -3.10 22.98
C TYR A 132 40.65 -2.49 24.35
N PHE A 133 39.89 -3.21 25.19
CA PHE A 133 39.61 -2.78 26.56
C PHE A 133 40.89 -2.50 27.35
N LEU A 134 41.92 -3.35 27.20
CA LEU A 134 43.19 -3.20 27.92
C LEU A 134 44.11 -2.13 27.34
N VAL A 135 44.07 -1.89 26.03
CA VAL A 135 45.03 -1.03 25.32
C VAL A 135 44.55 0.42 25.19
N LEU A 136 43.25 0.68 24.99
CA LEU A 136 42.73 2.01 24.69
C LEU A 136 42.97 3.02 25.84
N ARG A 137 43.49 4.21 25.52
CA ARG A 137 43.73 5.29 26.48
C ARG A 137 42.58 6.30 26.50
N CYS A 138 41.42 5.86 26.97
CA CYS A 138 40.21 6.68 27.06
C CYS A 138 39.49 6.49 28.41
N PRO A 139 38.44 7.29 28.74
CA PRO A 139 37.68 7.14 29.96
C PRO A 139 37.15 5.71 30.17
N LEU A 140 37.10 5.26 31.42
CA LEU A 140 36.72 3.88 31.78
C LEU A 140 35.36 3.47 31.19
N TRP A 141 34.36 4.36 31.21
CA TRP A 141 33.03 4.05 30.66
C TRP A 141 33.07 3.70 29.17
N LEU A 142 33.92 4.34 28.36
CA LEU A 142 34.07 3.99 26.95
C LEU A 142 34.72 2.61 26.81
N ARG A 143 35.72 2.30 27.63
CA ARG A 143 36.37 0.99 27.63
C ARG A 143 35.36 -0.10 28.01
N LEU A 144 34.56 0.13 29.04
CA LEU A 144 33.48 -0.77 29.44
C LEU A 144 32.42 -0.92 28.34
N ALA A 145 32.06 0.16 27.64
CA ALA A 145 31.15 0.08 26.49
C ALA A 145 31.74 -0.76 25.34
N VAL A 146 33.04 -0.62 25.04
CA VAL A 146 33.74 -1.48 24.07
C VAL A 146 33.69 -2.94 24.49
N LEU A 147 33.96 -3.23 25.77
CA LEU A 147 33.92 -4.60 26.31
C LEU A 147 32.51 -5.19 26.26
N ALA A 148 31.50 -4.45 26.74
CA ALA A 148 30.12 -4.90 26.78
C ALA A 148 29.55 -5.11 25.37
N GLY A 149 29.67 -4.11 24.49
CA GLY A 149 29.18 -4.20 23.12
C GLY A 149 29.89 -5.29 22.32
N GLY A 150 31.23 -5.39 22.47
CA GLY A 150 32.02 -6.42 21.81
C GLY A 150 31.71 -7.84 22.28
N SER A 151 31.52 -8.02 23.59
CA SER A 151 31.12 -9.31 24.14
C SER A 151 29.70 -9.70 23.72
N LEU A 152 28.76 -8.76 23.72
CA LEU A 152 27.39 -8.98 23.23
C LEU A 152 27.40 -9.39 21.75
N CYS A 153 28.24 -8.73 20.93
CA CYS A 153 28.40 -9.06 19.52
C CYS A 153 28.97 -10.48 19.33
N GLY A 154 29.99 -10.86 20.10
CA GLY A 154 30.54 -12.22 20.08
C GLY A 154 29.52 -13.27 20.54
N LEU A 155 28.75 -12.99 21.60
CA LEU A 155 27.69 -13.89 22.08
C LEU A 155 26.57 -14.06 21.04
N ALA A 156 26.15 -12.97 20.38
CA ALA A 156 25.18 -13.03 19.31
C ALA A 156 25.68 -13.91 18.14
N ALA A 157 26.96 -13.78 17.76
CA ALA A 157 27.55 -14.63 16.71
C ALA A 157 27.64 -16.11 17.10
N VAL A 158 27.91 -16.43 18.38
CA VAL A 158 27.86 -17.82 18.87
C VAL A 158 26.44 -18.35 18.84
N ALA A 159 25.47 -17.57 19.30
CA ALA A 159 24.07 -17.98 19.32
C ALA A 159 23.53 -18.23 17.91
N ASP A 160 23.89 -17.36 16.94
CA ASP A 160 23.55 -17.51 15.53
C ASP A 160 24.16 -18.79 14.92
N ALA A 161 25.47 -19.03 15.16
CA ALA A 161 26.13 -20.26 14.70
C ALA A 161 25.53 -21.53 15.31
N LEU A 162 25.18 -21.51 16.60
CA LEU A 162 24.50 -22.63 17.26
C LEU A 162 23.09 -22.84 16.71
N ALA A 163 22.36 -21.76 16.44
CA ALA A 163 21.02 -21.86 15.92
C ALA A 163 20.96 -22.46 14.51
N TYR A 164 21.93 -22.08 13.67
CA TYR A 164 22.12 -22.66 12.35
C TYR A 164 22.41 -24.16 12.43
N GLU A 165 23.38 -24.59 13.25
CA GLU A 165 23.77 -26.00 13.39
C GLU A 165 22.68 -26.87 14.04
N LEU A 166 21.87 -26.30 14.95
CA LEU A 166 20.76 -26.98 15.59
C LEU A 166 19.47 -27.00 14.74
N GLY A 167 19.48 -26.38 13.57
CA GLY A 167 18.33 -26.31 12.67
C GLY A 167 17.14 -25.55 13.25
N PHE A 168 17.38 -24.57 14.13
CA PHE A 168 16.28 -23.73 14.61
C PHE A 168 15.65 -22.96 13.44
N SER A 169 14.32 -22.82 13.50
CA SER A 169 13.52 -22.16 12.47
C SER A 169 13.97 -20.73 12.20
N SER A 170 13.82 -20.30 10.95
CA SER A 170 14.22 -18.99 10.43
C SER A 170 13.69 -17.78 11.20
N TRP A 171 12.60 -17.90 11.97
CA TRP A 171 12.12 -16.80 12.80
C TRP A 171 13.04 -16.50 13.99
N LEU A 172 13.70 -17.52 14.56
CA LEU A 172 14.66 -17.34 15.66
C LEU A 172 15.94 -16.67 15.14
N THR A 173 16.38 -16.99 13.93
CA THR A 173 17.49 -16.30 13.27
C THR A 173 17.11 -14.85 12.92
N SER A 174 15.86 -14.57 12.55
CA SER A 174 15.32 -13.21 12.42
C SER A 174 15.24 -12.43 13.74
N VAL A 175 15.09 -13.11 14.89
CA VAL A 175 15.22 -12.48 16.21
C VAL A 175 16.70 -12.27 16.58
N MET A 176 17.62 -13.10 16.05
CA MET A 176 19.06 -13.04 16.32
C MET A 176 19.84 -12.01 15.48
N GLY A 177 19.22 -11.32 14.51
CA GLY A 177 19.87 -10.20 13.80
C GLY A 177 20.16 -8.95 14.66
N TRP A 178 20.01 -9.07 15.98
CA TRP A 178 20.72 -8.28 16.98
C TRP A 178 22.23 -8.30 16.79
N SER A 179 22.80 -9.27 16.08
CA SER A 179 24.23 -9.31 15.76
C SER A 179 24.72 -8.00 15.12
N LEU A 180 23.93 -7.37 14.26
CA LEU A 180 24.26 -6.07 13.66
C LEU A 180 24.20 -4.94 14.69
N LEU A 181 23.13 -4.85 15.47
CA LEU A 181 23.00 -3.83 16.51
C LEU A 181 24.11 -3.97 17.56
N ALA A 182 24.45 -5.20 17.92
CA ALA A 182 25.55 -5.52 18.82
C ALA A 182 26.90 -5.17 18.19
N TRP A 183 27.08 -5.40 16.88
CA TRP A 183 28.28 -4.99 16.14
C TRP A 183 28.41 -3.47 16.05
N VAL A 184 27.33 -2.73 15.81
CA VAL A 184 27.32 -1.25 15.83
C VAL A 184 27.59 -0.73 17.24
N ALA A 185 26.93 -1.32 18.25
CA ALA A 185 27.15 -1.01 19.66
C ALA A 185 28.58 -1.33 20.12
N TRP A 186 29.28 -2.24 19.44
CA TRP A 186 30.70 -2.52 19.63
C TRP A 186 31.59 -1.50 18.89
N MET A 187 31.32 -1.24 17.62
CA MET A 187 32.16 -0.39 16.77
C MET A 187 32.11 1.09 17.17
N LEU A 188 30.94 1.65 17.49
CA LEU A 188 30.81 3.06 17.83
C LEU A 188 31.67 3.47 19.05
N PRO A 189 31.64 2.74 20.19
CA PRO A 189 32.56 3.00 21.29
C PRO A 189 34.03 2.86 20.93
N ILE A 190 34.42 1.90 20.07
CA ILE A 190 35.81 1.77 19.63
C ILE A 190 36.23 3.02 18.84
N LEU A 191 35.42 3.46 17.88
CA LEU A 191 35.75 4.62 17.05
C LEU A 191 35.81 5.90 17.90
N LEU A 192 34.92 6.07 18.87
CA LEU A 192 34.96 7.17 19.84
C LEU A 192 36.21 7.11 20.73
N ALA A 193 36.61 5.92 21.16
CA ALA A 193 37.82 5.71 21.94
C ALA A 193 39.09 5.99 21.11
N GLN A 194 39.16 5.48 19.88
CA GLN A 194 40.24 5.73 18.92
C GLN A 194 40.34 7.22 18.57
N ALA A 195 39.22 7.92 18.39
CA ALA A 195 39.21 9.36 18.13
C ALA A 195 39.80 10.20 19.27
N ARG A 196 39.79 9.67 20.50
CA ARG A 196 40.35 10.30 21.69
C ARG A 196 41.78 9.86 22.00
N ASP A 197 42.20 8.71 21.50
CA ASP A 197 43.52 8.16 21.72
C ASP A 197 44.49 8.69 20.63
N PRO A 198 45.51 9.49 21.00
CA PRO A 198 46.37 10.18 20.03
C PRO A 198 47.21 9.23 19.18
N ARG A 199 47.29 7.94 19.53
CA ARG A 199 48.00 6.93 18.73
C ARG A 199 47.28 6.63 17.42
N PHE A 200 45.96 6.80 17.36
CA PHE A 200 45.20 6.52 16.15
C PHE A 200 45.06 7.76 15.29
N SER A 201 45.32 7.59 13.99
CA SER A 201 45.13 8.68 13.04
C SER A 201 43.65 8.92 12.77
N ARG A 202 43.30 10.16 12.43
CA ARG A 202 41.92 10.50 12.02
C ARG A 202 41.47 9.73 10.79
N ALA A 203 42.40 9.40 9.90
CA ALA A 203 42.11 8.60 8.72
C ALA A 203 41.66 7.18 9.11
N THR A 204 42.29 6.57 10.11
CA THR A 204 41.88 5.27 10.65
C THR A 204 40.47 5.34 11.22
N VAL A 205 40.17 6.32 12.07
CA VAL A 205 38.81 6.50 12.63
C VAL A 205 37.76 6.69 11.53
N TRP A 206 38.04 7.53 10.52
CA TRP A 206 37.15 7.73 9.39
C TRP A 206 36.90 6.46 8.58
N LEU A 207 37.92 5.63 8.40
CA LEU A 207 37.77 4.36 7.70
C LEU A 207 36.96 3.34 8.49
N GLY A 208 37.09 3.35 9.82
CA GLY A 208 36.21 2.56 10.67
C GLY A 208 34.76 3.06 10.63
N ALA A 209 34.54 4.39 10.61
CA ALA A 209 33.21 4.96 10.43
C ALA A 209 32.62 4.63 9.06
N LEU A 210 33.44 4.65 8.00
CA LEU A 210 33.05 4.24 6.67
C LEU A 210 32.70 2.75 6.63
N SER A 211 33.43 1.90 7.36
CA SER A 211 33.07 0.49 7.53
C SER A 211 31.70 0.32 8.18
N VAL A 212 31.38 1.10 9.21
CA VAL A 212 30.05 1.05 9.85
C VAL A 212 28.98 1.50 8.87
N ALA A 213 29.21 2.59 8.14
CA ALA A 213 28.27 3.06 7.12
C ALA A 213 28.06 2.02 6.01
N THR A 214 29.13 1.43 5.48
CA THR A 214 29.01 0.39 4.45
C THR A 214 28.33 -0.86 4.97
N THR A 215 28.55 -1.27 6.22
CA THR A 215 27.85 -2.42 6.81
C THR A 215 26.36 -2.14 7.02
N LEU A 216 25.98 -0.93 7.43
CA LEU A 216 24.57 -0.52 7.55
C LEU A 216 23.88 -0.39 6.19
N LEU A 217 24.64 -0.04 5.16
CA LEU A 217 24.19 0.00 3.77
C LEU A 217 24.32 -1.36 3.07
N HIS A 218 25.00 -2.34 3.67
CA HIS A 218 25.21 -3.65 3.07
C HIS A 218 23.99 -4.49 3.37
N PRO A 219 23.16 -4.80 2.37
CA PRO A 219 21.83 -5.27 2.71
C PRO A 219 21.75 -6.81 2.73
N SER A 220 22.87 -7.52 2.97
CA SER A 220 22.89 -8.96 3.33
C SER A 220 22.12 -9.31 4.62
N MET A 221 21.34 -8.35 5.11
CA MET A 221 20.20 -8.53 5.99
C MET A 221 19.01 -9.23 5.27
N ILE A 222 19.09 -9.45 3.94
CA ILE A 222 17.96 -9.81 3.06
C ILE A 222 18.30 -10.99 2.14
N ALA A 223 18.78 -12.11 2.71
CA ALA A 223 18.69 -13.38 2.01
C ALA A 223 17.57 -14.23 2.61
N THR A 224 16.37 -13.66 2.73
CA THR A 224 15.15 -14.46 2.67
C THR A 224 14.73 -14.47 1.21
N SER A 225 15.04 -15.58 0.55
CA SER A 225 14.72 -15.93 -0.83
C SER A 225 13.25 -15.68 -1.17
N TRP A 226 12.94 -14.57 -1.82
CA TRP A 226 11.69 -14.43 -2.57
C TRP A 226 12.03 -14.52 -4.05
N ALA A 227 11.59 -15.62 -4.65
CA ALA A 227 11.79 -15.95 -6.05
C ALA A 227 10.94 -15.02 -6.94
N ALA A 228 11.38 -13.78 -7.13
CA ALA A 228 10.88 -12.94 -8.22
C ALA A 228 11.75 -13.19 -9.46
N ALA A 229 11.12 -13.63 -10.53
CA ALA A 229 11.76 -14.23 -11.71
C ALA A 229 12.57 -13.25 -12.62
N GLU A 230 12.86 -12.01 -12.19
CA GLU A 230 13.42 -10.98 -13.08
C GLU A 230 14.48 -10.05 -12.46
N VAL A 231 15.38 -10.50 -11.57
CA VAL A 231 16.30 -9.56 -10.89
C VAL A 231 17.81 -9.78 -11.14
N PRO A 232 18.38 -9.31 -12.27
CA PRO A 232 19.83 -9.21 -12.48
C PRO A 232 20.48 -7.92 -11.98
N VAL A 233 19.72 -6.82 -11.79
CA VAL A 233 20.29 -5.49 -11.47
C VAL A 233 20.50 -5.30 -9.98
N GLU A 234 19.55 -5.74 -9.15
CA GLU A 234 19.67 -5.68 -7.69
C GLU A 234 20.86 -6.53 -7.23
N GLU A 235 20.93 -7.79 -7.66
CA GLU A 235 22.07 -8.71 -7.45
C GLU A 235 23.42 -8.16 -7.92
N LEU A 236 23.42 -7.38 -9.00
CA LEU A 236 24.62 -6.65 -9.39
C LEU A 236 24.98 -5.55 -8.39
N VAL A 237 24.02 -4.74 -7.93
CA VAL A 237 24.27 -3.72 -6.89
C VAL A 237 24.74 -4.39 -5.59
N TRP A 238 24.16 -5.53 -5.23
CA TRP A 238 24.53 -6.37 -4.08
C TRP A 238 26.00 -6.77 -4.14
N ALA A 239 26.40 -7.34 -5.27
CA ALA A 239 27.77 -7.77 -5.50
C ALA A 239 28.74 -6.58 -5.50
N LEU A 240 28.38 -5.46 -6.13
CA LEU A 240 29.23 -4.25 -6.16
C LEU A 240 29.43 -3.66 -4.76
N LEU A 241 28.38 -3.56 -3.94
CA LEU A 241 28.46 -3.09 -2.55
C LEU A 241 29.37 -4.01 -1.71
N ARG A 242 29.23 -5.33 -1.87
CA ARG A 242 30.12 -6.30 -1.21
C ARG A 242 31.57 -6.12 -1.65
N GLY A 243 31.80 -5.86 -2.93
CA GLY A 243 33.12 -5.58 -3.49
C GLY A 243 33.81 -4.36 -2.86
N VAL A 244 33.05 -3.39 -2.34
CA VAL A 244 33.58 -2.22 -1.62
C VAL A 244 33.60 -2.37 -0.09
N SER A 245 33.15 -3.50 0.47
CA SER A 245 33.20 -3.82 1.92
C SER A 245 34.61 -4.08 2.49
N VAL A 246 35.65 -3.57 1.84
CA VAL A 246 37.06 -3.68 2.27
C VAL A 246 37.44 -2.73 3.41
N PHE A 247 36.60 -1.75 3.72
CA PHE A 247 36.92 -0.70 4.70
C PHE A 247 37.15 -1.24 6.12
N GLY A 248 36.47 -2.32 6.52
CA GLY A 248 36.68 -2.98 7.81
C GLY A 248 38.09 -3.57 7.94
N ALA A 249 38.54 -4.34 6.95
CA ALA A 249 39.89 -4.89 6.91
C ALA A 249 40.95 -3.79 6.85
N VAL A 250 40.71 -2.75 6.05
CA VAL A 250 41.61 -1.58 5.97
C VAL A 250 41.69 -0.86 7.32
N TRP A 251 40.56 -0.69 8.01
CA TRP A 251 40.53 -0.09 9.35
C TRP A 251 41.33 -0.90 10.36
N GLN A 252 41.15 -2.23 10.40
CA GLN A 252 41.90 -3.11 11.30
C GLN A 252 43.41 -3.06 11.02
N ALA A 253 43.81 -3.18 9.76
CA ALA A 253 45.22 -3.11 9.36
C ALA A 253 45.82 -1.74 9.72
N ARG A 254 45.11 -0.63 9.45
CA ARG A 254 45.57 0.71 9.82
C ARG A 254 45.61 0.93 11.32
N ALA A 255 44.67 0.39 12.09
CA ALA A 255 44.74 0.41 13.54
C ALA A 255 46.00 -0.30 14.05
N ALA A 256 46.36 -1.44 13.47
CA ALA A 256 47.61 -2.15 13.78
C ALA A 256 48.87 -1.37 13.35
N HIS A 257 48.82 -0.66 12.21
CA HIS A 257 49.89 0.22 11.75
C HIS A 257 50.08 1.44 12.64
N ASP A 258 48.99 2.09 13.05
CA ASP A 258 48.99 3.28 13.88
C ASP A 258 49.55 2.96 15.28
N LEU A 259 49.17 1.82 15.87
CA LEU A 259 49.75 1.32 17.12
C LEU A 259 51.25 1.04 17.05
N ALA A 260 51.81 0.85 15.85
CA ALA A 260 53.24 0.64 15.61
C ALA A 260 53.97 1.91 15.14
N SER A 261 53.23 2.95 14.81
CA SER A 261 53.78 4.19 14.26
C SER A 261 54.23 5.11 15.40
N PRO A 262 55.17 6.03 15.14
CA PRO A 262 55.53 7.07 16.10
C PRO A 262 54.29 7.88 16.50
N ILE A 263 54.18 8.22 17.80
CA ILE A 263 53.05 9.00 18.30
C ILE A 263 53.10 10.40 17.66
N PRO A 264 52.04 10.82 16.94
CA PRO A 264 51.99 12.17 16.38
C PRO A 264 52.11 13.22 17.49
N ALA A 265 52.85 14.30 17.24
CA ALA A 265 52.85 15.45 18.13
C ALA A 265 51.40 15.91 18.39
N THR A 266 51.08 16.20 19.66
CA THR A 266 49.75 16.59 20.09
C THR A 266 49.21 17.68 19.16
N PRO A 267 48.10 17.44 18.44
CA PRO A 267 47.58 18.44 17.52
C PRO A 267 47.23 19.71 18.30
N PRO A 268 47.46 20.91 17.73
CA PRO A 268 47.09 22.16 18.39
C PRO A 268 45.61 22.11 18.78
N ARG A 269 45.30 22.59 19.99
CA ARG A 269 43.92 22.66 20.48
C ARG A 269 43.08 23.35 19.41
N PRO A 270 41.91 22.78 19.03
CA PRO A 270 41.06 23.39 18.02
C PRO A 270 40.72 24.81 18.48
N ALA A 271 41.09 25.80 17.67
CA ALA A 271 40.73 27.19 17.91
C ALA A 271 39.20 27.27 17.98
N ARG A 272 38.68 27.73 19.12
CA ARG A 272 37.25 28.03 19.27
C ARG A 272 36.97 29.29 18.49
N LEU A 273 35.91 29.27 17.68
CA LEU A 273 35.46 30.48 17.02
C LEU A 273 34.92 31.47 18.09
N PRO A 274 35.12 32.78 17.90
CA PRO A 274 34.62 33.79 18.83
C PRO A 274 33.11 33.64 19.04
N ALA A 275 32.65 33.93 20.26
CA ALA A 275 31.23 33.97 20.56
C ALA A 275 30.57 35.05 19.68
N ARG A 276 29.57 34.69 18.89
CA ARG A 276 28.74 35.68 18.20
C ARG A 276 27.56 36.01 19.13
N PRO A 277 27.17 37.30 19.27
CA PRO A 277 26.05 37.68 20.12
C PRO A 277 24.74 37.06 19.61
N TRP A 278 23.79 36.85 20.52
CA TRP A 278 22.37 36.63 20.23
C TRP A 278 21.85 37.74 19.28
N PRO A 279 20.95 37.49 18.30
CA PRO A 279 19.98 36.38 18.16
C PRO A 279 20.25 35.18 17.19
N PRO A 280 21.23 35.15 16.27
CA PRO A 280 21.31 34.12 15.22
C PRO A 280 21.53 32.68 15.75
N ALA A 281 22.19 32.55 16.90
CA ALA A 281 22.41 31.28 17.57
C ALA A 281 21.09 30.63 18.04
N ALA A 282 20.17 31.44 18.59
CA ALA A 282 18.86 30.97 19.02
C ALA A 282 17.99 30.59 17.81
N LEU A 283 18.02 31.40 16.75
CA LEU A 283 17.29 31.13 15.51
C LEU A 283 17.68 29.79 14.89
N ALA A 284 18.98 29.48 14.82
CA ALA A 284 19.45 28.18 14.33
C ALA A 284 18.89 27.01 15.13
N VAL A 285 18.81 27.11 16.45
CA VAL A 285 18.27 26.03 17.31
C VAL A 285 16.76 25.88 17.16
N VAL A 286 16.03 27.00 17.03
CA VAL A 286 14.56 27.00 16.96
C VAL A 286 14.04 26.50 15.60
N LEU A 287 14.73 26.79 14.50
CA LEU A 287 14.27 26.45 13.14
C LEU A 287 13.87 24.97 12.96
N PRO A 288 14.72 23.97 13.34
CA PRO A 288 14.33 22.55 13.28
C PRO A 288 13.17 22.15 14.19
N LEU A 289 12.88 22.91 15.26
CA LEU A 289 11.82 22.60 16.21
C LEU A 289 10.43 23.02 15.71
N LEU A 290 10.34 24.01 14.83
CA LEU A 290 9.05 24.51 14.32
C LEU A 290 8.22 23.43 13.62
N PRO A 291 8.73 22.73 12.58
CA PRO A 291 7.96 21.67 11.93
C PRO A 291 7.75 20.48 12.87
N ALA A 292 8.71 20.14 13.72
CA ALA A 292 8.58 19.07 14.72
C ALA A 292 7.45 19.34 15.72
N ALA A 293 7.37 20.55 16.28
CA ALA A 293 6.31 20.96 17.19
C ALA A 293 4.93 20.96 16.52
N ALA A 294 4.84 21.43 15.27
CA ALA A 294 3.60 21.38 14.50
C ALA A 294 3.15 19.93 14.23
N ASN A 295 4.09 19.04 13.94
CA ASN A 295 3.80 17.62 13.72
C ASN A 295 3.34 16.92 14.99
N LEU A 296 4.05 17.14 16.11
CA LEU A 296 3.68 16.61 17.42
C LEU A 296 2.31 17.12 17.91
N ALA A 297 2.00 18.40 17.69
CA ALA A 297 0.69 18.98 18.03
C ALA A 297 -0.47 18.32 17.25
N ARG A 298 -0.17 17.70 16.12
CA ARG A 298 -1.12 16.96 15.28
C ARG A 298 -1.00 15.43 15.44
N GLY A 299 -0.32 14.97 16.48
CA GLY A 299 -0.17 13.54 16.79
C GLY A 299 0.78 12.76 15.88
N MET A 300 1.61 13.45 15.07
CA MET A 300 2.53 12.82 14.12
C MET A 300 3.98 13.00 14.57
N PRO A 301 4.63 11.97 15.15
CA PRO A 301 5.99 12.10 15.66
C PRO A 301 7.08 11.86 14.59
N PHE A 302 6.70 11.66 13.33
CA PHE A 302 7.59 11.28 12.22
C PHE A 302 7.90 12.49 11.34
N TRP A 303 9.07 12.52 10.70
CA TRP A 303 9.46 13.59 9.80
C TRP A 303 8.96 13.37 8.36
N HIS A 304 9.21 12.18 7.84
CA HIS A 304 8.95 11.77 6.47
C HIS A 304 7.73 10.84 6.38
N GLY A 305 7.62 9.91 7.32
CA GLY A 305 6.65 8.81 7.26
C GLY A 305 6.99 7.77 6.19
N PRO A 306 6.16 6.74 6.03
CA PRO A 306 6.38 5.62 5.12
C PRO A 306 6.10 6.02 3.67
N ARG A 307 6.96 6.80 3.03
CA ARG A 307 6.67 7.37 1.71
C ARG A 307 7.88 7.33 0.77
N GLY A 308 7.59 7.14 -0.53
CA GLY A 308 8.54 7.29 -1.62
C GLY A 308 9.54 6.14 -1.76
N VAL A 309 10.37 6.23 -2.79
CA VAL A 309 11.34 5.18 -3.16
C VAL A 309 12.37 4.94 -2.05
N ILE A 310 12.65 5.92 -1.19
CA ILE A 310 13.58 5.74 -0.07
C ILE A 310 13.01 4.79 0.98
N GLU A 311 11.73 4.95 1.36
CA GLU A 311 11.13 4.03 2.31
C GLU A 311 10.81 2.69 1.68
N LEU A 312 10.35 2.65 0.42
CA LEU A 312 10.21 1.41 -0.32
C LEU A 312 11.53 0.63 -0.35
N PHE A 313 12.62 1.29 -0.73
CA PHE A 313 13.96 0.71 -0.65
C PHE A 313 14.30 0.27 0.77
N LEU A 314 14.01 1.06 1.80
CA LEU A 314 14.39 0.69 3.17
C LEU A 314 13.56 -0.46 3.74
N ARG A 315 12.31 -0.59 3.32
CA ARG A 315 11.34 -1.59 3.79
C ARG A 315 11.43 -2.88 3.00
N GLU A 316 11.45 -2.77 1.68
CA GLU A 316 11.45 -3.90 0.74
C GLU A 316 12.88 -4.35 0.43
N ASP A 317 13.80 -3.41 0.16
CA ASP A 317 15.13 -3.74 -0.40
C ASP A 317 16.30 -3.61 0.60
N ALA A 318 16.13 -3.01 1.78
CA ALA A 318 17.19 -2.84 2.80
C ALA A 318 16.94 -3.66 4.07
N GLY A 319 15.74 -4.23 4.20
CA GLY A 319 15.38 -5.23 5.20
C GLY A 319 14.86 -4.63 6.52
N GLY A 320 14.27 -5.48 7.35
CA GLY A 320 13.57 -5.05 8.57
C GLY A 320 14.41 -4.19 9.53
N TYR A 321 15.72 -4.41 9.63
CA TYR A 321 16.58 -3.59 10.50
C TYR A 321 16.92 -2.21 9.92
N ALA A 322 17.10 -2.11 8.61
CA ALA A 322 17.25 -0.82 7.95
C ALA A 322 15.94 -0.03 8.05
N ALA A 323 14.80 -0.71 7.92
CA ALA A 323 13.49 -0.13 8.18
C ALA A 323 13.34 0.35 9.63
N LEU A 324 13.79 -0.43 10.64
CA LEU A 324 13.78 0.00 12.05
C LEU A 324 14.75 1.15 12.34
N ALA A 325 15.94 1.14 11.77
CA ALA A 325 16.92 2.21 11.90
C ALA A 325 16.41 3.49 11.22
N TRP A 326 15.78 3.36 10.06
CA TRP A 326 15.08 4.42 9.37
C TRP A 326 13.93 4.96 10.20
N LEU A 327 13.10 4.08 10.77
CA LEU A 327 12.00 4.46 11.66
C LEU A 327 12.50 5.24 12.87
N ALA A 328 13.57 4.75 13.50
CA ALA A 328 14.19 5.44 14.62
C ALA A 328 14.75 6.81 14.21
N LEU A 329 15.40 6.89 13.04
CA LEU A 329 15.89 8.14 12.48
C LEU A 329 14.74 9.11 12.17
N ASP A 330 13.69 8.63 11.52
CA ASP A 330 12.52 9.41 11.12
C ASP A 330 11.76 9.93 12.33
N LEU A 331 11.61 9.09 13.36
CA LEU A 331 11.08 9.46 14.67
C LEU A 331 11.97 10.52 15.34
N LEU A 332 13.28 10.29 15.43
CA LEU A 332 14.21 11.24 16.07
C LEU A 332 14.18 12.61 15.37
N ILE A 333 14.13 12.64 14.04
CA ILE A 333 14.01 13.86 13.26
C ILE A 333 12.65 14.52 13.49
N GLY A 334 11.56 13.74 13.46
CA GLY A 334 10.19 14.21 13.67
C GLY A 334 9.93 14.79 15.06
N VAL A 335 10.58 14.27 16.11
CA VAL A 335 10.52 14.84 17.48
C VAL A 335 11.51 15.99 17.73
N GLY A 336 12.31 16.38 16.72
CA GLY A 336 13.17 17.55 16.79
C GLY A 336 14.61 17.32 17.30
N ALA A 337 15.12 16.09 17.30
CA ALA A 337 16.51 15.78 17.68
C ALA A 337 17.59 16.61 16.94
N PRO A 338 17.41 17.03 15.66
CA PRO A 338 18.36 17.91 14.99
C PRO A 338 18.64 19.22 15.74
N ALA A 339 17.69 19.74 16.53
CA ALA A 339 17.87 20.94 17.34
C ALA A 339 18.95 20.76 18.42
N LEU A 340 19.06 19.58 19.03
CA LEU A 340 20.10 19.26 20.02
C LEU A 340 21.50 19.22 19.37
N LEU A 341 21.57 18.70 18.15
CA LEU A 341 22.80 18.64 17.37
C LEU A 341 23.26 20.05 16.95
N VAL A 342 22.31 20.92 16.60
CA VAL A 342 22.56 22.35 16.33
C VAL A 342 22.99 23.09 17.61
N LEU A 343 22.34 22.84 18.74
CA LEU A 343 22.71 23.41 20.03
C LEU A 343 24.15 23.03 20.41
N ALA A 344 24.53 21.76 20.22
CA ALA A 344 25.89 21.30 20.45
C ALA A 344 26.92 22.02 19.55
N ALA A 345 26.58 22.24 18.27
CA ALA A 345 27.42 22.98 17.33
C ALA A 345 27.64 24.44 17.77
N VAL A 346 26.56 25.12 18.15
CA VAL A 346 26.54 26.51 18.65
C VAL A 346 27.29 26.66 19.97
N VAL A 347 27.16 25.71 20.90
CA VAL A 347 27.83 25.77 22.21
C VAL A 347 29.33 25.48 22.08
N ARG A 348 29.71 24.45 21.31
CA ARG A 348 31.13 24.05 21.19
C ARG A 348 31.93 24.89 20.21
N ARG A 349 31.29 25.53 19.22
CA ARG A 349 31.88 26.49 18.26
C ARG A 349 33.14 26.00 17.57
N THR A 350 33.22 24.69 17.33
CA THR A 350 34.33 24.13 16.56
C THR A 350 33.91 24.11 15.09
N ARG A 351 34.78 24.60 14.21
CA ARG A 351 34.53 24.64 12.75
C ARG A 351 34.04 23.30 12.20
N ARG A 352 34.59 22.19 12.73
CA ARG A 352 34.21 20.84 12.31
C ARG A 352 32.81 20.45 12.72
N LEU A 353 32.42 20.75 13.95
CA LEU A 353 31.08 20.42 14.42
C LEU A 353 30.03 21.23 13.65
N ILE A 354 30.31 22.50 13.40
CA ILE A 354 29.42 23.39 12.63
C ILE A 354 29.26 22.89 11.19
N LEU A 355 30.36 22.58 10.50
CA LEU A 355 30.32 22.04 9.14
C LEU A 355 29.63 20.67 9.11
N GLY A 356 29.94 19.79 10.06
CA GLY A 356 29.31 18.47 10.18
C GLY A 356 27.80 18.59 10.36
N THR A 357 27.36 19.42 11.30
CA THR A 357 25.94 19.70 11.52
C THR A 357 25.25 20.26 10.29
N ALA A 358 25.84 21.27 9.64
CA ALA A 358 25.25 21.86 8.44
C ALA A 358 25.10 20.82 7.32
N LEU A 359 26.12 19.98 7.09
CA LEU A 359 26.06 18.91 6.10
C LEU A 359 25.01 17.85 6.46
N SER A 360 24.89 17.46 7.73
CA SER A 360 23.86 16.52 8.19
C SER A 360 22.45 17.06 7.95
N LEU A 361 22.20 18.34 8.23
CA LEU A 361 20.91 18.99 7.99
C LEU A 361 20.58 19.07 6.50
N ILE A 362 21.55 19.42 5.66
CA ILE A 362 21.38 19.44 4.19
C ILE A 362 21.09 18.04 3.67
N GLY A 363 21.80 17.02 4.17
CA GLY A 363 21.56 15.62 3.82
C GLY A 363 20.13 15.18 4.18
N ALA A 364 19.68 15.48 5.40
CA ALA A 364 18.29 15.23 5.80
C ALA A 364 17.31 15.97 4.88
N ALA A 365 17.53 17.26 4.60
CA ALA A 365 16.66 18.01 3.69
C ALA A 365 16.57 17.38 2.29
N ALA A 366 17.70 16.97 1.72
CA ALA A 366 17.74 16.32 0.41
C ALA A 366 16.95 15.01 0.40
N VAL A 367 17.11 14.19 1.44
CA VAL A 367 16.35 12.95 1.63
C VAL A 367 14.84 13.23 1.70
N GLY A 368 14.42 14.25 2.45
CA GLY A 368 13.01 14.64 2.52
C GLY A 368 12.43 15.14 1.20
N VAL A 369 13.22 15.85 0.40
CA VAL A 369 12.82 16.29 -0.95
C VAL A 369 12.71 15.10 -1.91
N ILE A 370 13.71 14.20 -1.91
CA ILE A 370 13.71 13.01 -2.77
C ILE A 370 12.51 12.14 -2.43
N GLY A 371 12.23 11.89 -1.15
CA GLY A 371 11.09 11.07 -0.76
C GLY A 371 9.76 11.65 -1.21
N VAL A 372 9.56 12.98 -1.11
CA VAL A 372 8.36 13.65 -1.67
C VAL A 372 8.29 13.53 -3.20
N LEU A 373 9.39 13.77 -3.91
CA LEU A 373 9.43 13.71 -5.37
C LEU A 373 9.24 12.29 -5.94
N THR A 374 9.59 11.27 -5.15
CA THR A 374 9.51 9.86 -5.54
C THR A 374 8.29 9.14 -4.99
N THR A 375 7.42 9.85 -4.25
CA THR A 375 6.15 9.26 -3.78
C THR A 375 5.21 9.11 -4.97
N THR A 376 5.09 7.90 -5.50
CA THR A 376 4.09 7.54 -6.51
C THR A 376 2.70 7.45 -5.88
N ARG A 377 1.69 8.05 -6.52
CA ARG A 377 0.33 8.17 -5.99
C ARG A 377 -0.43 6.84 -5.87
N ASP A 378 -0.01 5.81 -6.60
CA ASP A 378 -0.83 4.62 -6.84
C ASP A 378 -0.26 3.32 -6.24
N GLY A 379 0.84 3.39 -5.48
CA GLY A 379 1.61 2.20 -5.03
C GLY A 379 1.21 1.61 -3.68
N TRP A 380 0.15 2.07 -3.02
CA TRP A 380 -0.19 1.68 -1.64
C TRP A 380 -1.02 0.38 -1.52
N GLY A 381 -0.80 -0.59 -2.41
CA GLY A 381 -1.37 -1.93 -2.28
C GLY A 381 -0.40 -2.84 -1.53
N PHE A 382 -0.70 -3.21 -0.28
CA PHE A 382 0.08 -4.21 0.45
C PHE A 382 -0.15 -5.62 -0.11
N PRO A 383 0.91 -6.38 -0.42
CA PRO A 383 0.80 -7.82 -0.62
C PRO A 383 1.13 -8.55 0.70
N GLY A 384 0.14 -9.17 1.33
CA GLY A 384 0.34 -10.22 2.35
C GLY A 384 -0.02 -9.84 3.80
N ASP A 385 -0.88 -10.66 4.40
CA ASP A 385 -1.45 -10.56 5.75
C ASP A 385 -0.52 -10.99 6.91
N GLU A 386 0.81 -10.99 6.75
CA GLU A 386 1.69 -11.54 7.80
C GLU A 386 2.70 -10.50 8.35
N LEU A 387 2.46 -10.16 9.63
CA LEU A 387 3.26 -9.37 10.58
C LEU A 387 3.24 -7.83 10.43
N PRO A 388 2.30 -7.16 11.11
CA PRO A 388 2.20 -5.71 11.12
C PRO A 388 3.25 -5.10 12.04
N LEU A 389 4.41 -4.75 11.46
CA LEU A 389 5.52 -4.11 12.19
C LEU A 389 5.47 -2.56 12.17
N TYR A 390 4.36 -1.99 11.71
CA TYR A 390 4.04 -0.57 11.77
C TYR A 390 2.63 -0.46 12.39
N PRO A 391 2.28 0.53 13.23
CA PRO A 391 0.97 0.48 13.87
C PRO A 391 -0.11 0.71 12.81
N ASP A 392 -0.74 -0.36 12.34
CA ASP A 392 -1.89 -0.30 11.41
C ASP A 392 -3.03 0.55 11.98
N GLY A 393 -3.09 0.68 13.30
CA GLY A 393 -4.01 1.57 14.01
C GLY A 393 -3.77 3.06 13.81
N LEU A 394 -2.70 3.50 13.12
CA LEU A 394 -2.47 4.91 12.81
C LEU A 394 -2.98 5.34 11.42
N PHE A 395 -3.20 4.42 10.47
CA PHE A 395 -3.40 4.85 9.08
C PHE A 395 -4.63 4.34 8.35
N VAL A 396 -5.27 3.25 8.76
CA VAL A 396 -6.60 2.88 8.24
C VAL A 396 -7.32 2.02 9.28
N ARG A 397 -8.47 2.49 9.75
CA ARG A 397 -9.51 1.59 10.26
C ARG A 397 -10.75 1.91 9.44
N ASP A 398 -11.29 0.91 8.74
CA ASP A 398 -12.55 1.01 7.99
C ASP A 398 -12.56 1.97 6.80
N GLY A 399 -11.46 2.04 6.03
CA GLY A 399 -11.42 2.81 4.77
C GLY A 399 -11.34 4.34 4.94
N GLU A 400 -11.34 4.84 6.17
CA GLU A 400 -11.06 6.24 6.48
C GLU A 400 -9.56 6.45 6.76
N ILE A 401 -8.93 7.31 5.97
CA ILE A 401 -7.57 7.80 6.24
C ILE A 401 -7.66 8.84 7.37
N VAL A 402 -7.46 8.42 8.62
CA VAL A 402 -7.64 9.29 9.80
C VAL A 402 -6.47 10.27 10.03
N LEU A 403 -5.36 10.19 9.28
CA LEU A 403 -4.24 11.14 9.44
C LEU A 403 -3.88 11.92 8.17
N THR A 404 -4.72 12.91 7.85
CA THR A 404 -4.34 14.10 7.07
C THR A 404 -3.51 15.12 7.90
N GLY A 405 -3.16 14.80 9.14
CA GLY A 405 -2.58 15.74 10.10
C GLY A 405 -1.11 16.09 9.91
N GLY A 406 -0.27 15.26 9.28
CA GLY A 406 1.17 15.56 9.20
C GLY A 406 1.50 16.87 8.46
N VAL A 407 2.50 17.62 8.94
CA VAL A 407 3.11 18.70 8.14
C VAL A 407 4.02 18.12 7.06
N SER A 408 4.10 18.80 5.91
CA SER A 408 4.85 18.33 4.75
C SER A 408 6.34 18.10 5.06
N PRO A 409 6.96 17.00 4.60
CA PRO A 409 8.41 16.79 4.71
C PRO A 409 9.22 17.92 4.07
N LEU A 410 8.64 18.66 3.11
CA LEU A 410 9.24 19.85 2.52
C LEU A 410 9.40 20.99 3.52
N TRP A 411 8.52 21.10 4.52
CA TRP A 411 8.67 22.11 5.57
C TRP A 411 9.88 21.80 6.46
N PHE A 412 10.06 20.53 6.85
CA PHE A 412 11.28 20.10 7.54
C PHE A 412 12.52 20.33 6.69
N ALA A 413 12.48 19.99 5.39
CA ALA A 413 13.61 20.22 4.49
C ALA A 413 13.98 21.72 4.41
N ALA A 414 12.99 22.60 4.27
CA ALA A 414 13.19 24.04 4.27
C ALA A 414 13.77 24.54 5.61
N ALA A 415 13.26 24.05 6.74
CA ALA A 415 13.76 24.39 8.07
C ALA A 415 15.22 23.94 8.28
N PHE A 416 15.58 22.74 7.81
CA PHE A 416 16.96 22.22 7.90
C PHE A 416 17.93 22.99 7.00
N VAL A 417 17.54 23.32 5.77
CA VAL A 417 18.36 24.16 4.88
C VAL A 417 18.55 25.55 5.48
N ALA A 418 17.48 26.18 5.97
CA ALA A 418 17.57 27.48 6.62
C ALA A 418 18.50 27.45 7.84
N CYS A 419 18.37 26.42 8.70
CA CYS A 419 19.24 26.23 9.84
C CYS A 419 20.71 26.02 9.43
N ALA A 420 20.98 25.19 8.42
CA ALA A 420 22.32 24.96 7.90
C ALA A 420 22.96 26.24 7.36
N LEU A 421 22.19 27.06 6.63
CA LEU A 421 22.64 28.37 6.14
C LEU A 421 22.96 29.33 7.29
N VAL A 422 22.10 29.41 8.32
CA VAL A 422 22.37 30.24 9.51
C VAL A 422 23.66 29.80 10.21
N LEU A 423 23.92 28.49 10.32
CA LEU A 423 25.16 27.97 10.90
C LEU A 423 26.39 28.31 10.06
N LEU A 424 26.31 28.12 8.73
CA LEU A 424 27.41 28.42 7.83
C LEU A 424 27.71 29.92 7.79
N LEU A 425 26.70 30.78 7.67
CA LEU A 425 26.86 32.24 7.63
C LEU A 425 27.21 32.83 9.00
N GLY A 426 26.72 32.20 10.07
CA GLY A 426 26.96 32.57 11.46
C GLY A 426 28.39 32.31 11.92
N TYR A 427 29.00 31.23 11.42
CA TYR A 427 30.23 30.69 12.00
C TYR A 427 31.30 30.26 10.97
N ALA A 428 31.08 30.43 9.67
CA ALA A 428 32.18 30.29 8.71
C ALA A 428 33.25 31.37 8.96
N PRO A 429 34.54 31.05 8.76
CA PRO A 429 35.59 32.05 8.79
C PRO A 429 35.25 33.16 7.78
N ALA A 430 35.36 34.42 8.20
CA ALA A 430 35.09 35.56 7.34
C ALA A 430 35.88 35.39 6.03
N PRO A 431 35.23 35.32 4.86
CA PRO A 431 35.95 35.29 3.60
C PRO A 431 36.78 36.57 3.49
N ALA A 432 37.96 36.48 2.87
CA ALA A 432 38.90 37.60 2.72
C ALA A 432 38.28 38.83 2.02
N ARG A 433 37.11 38.66 1.37
CA ARG A 433 36.23 39.74 0.93
C ARG A 433 34.92 39.67 1.70
N ARG A 434 34.61 40.72 2.47
CA ARG A 434 33.32 40.90 3.17
C ARG A 434 32.18 40.80 2.13
N PRO A 435 31.32 39.78 2.18
CA PRO A 435 30.07 39.80 1.42
C PRO A 435 29.22 40.91 2.03
N ARG A 436 28.64 41.78 1.19
CA ARG A 436 27.76 42.85 1.67
C ARG A 436 26.62 42.23 2.47
N HIS A 437 26.40 42.70 3.70
CA HIS A 437 25.38 42.19 4.64
C HIS A 437 23.97 42.07 4.02
N HIS A 438 23.68 42.84 2.97
CA HIS A 438 22.42 42.79 2.22
C HIS A 438 22.16 41.46 1.50
N VAL A 439 23.21 40.75 1.03
CA VAL A 439 23.06 39.43 0.39
C VAL A 439 22.68 38.37 1.41
N LEU A 440 23.20 38.51 2.63
CA LEU A 440 22.92 37.62 3.74
C LEU A 440 21.49 37.80 4.26
N ALA A 441 21.05 39.05 4.39
CA ALA A 441 19.67 39.39 4.76
C ALA A 441 18.67 38.93 3.70
N THR A 442 18.96 39.12 2.41
CA THR A 442 18.08 38.66 1.32
C THR A 442 17.98 37.14 1.28
N VAL A 443 19.09 36.39 1.26
CA VAL A 443 19.04 34.93 1.25
C VAL A 443 18.29 34.36 2.47
N THR A 444 18.47 34.95 3.65
CA THR A 444 17.77 34.50 4.86
C THR A 444 16.27 34.85 4.81
N ALA A 445 15.91 36.05 4.35
CA ALA A 445 14.51 36.46 4.19
C ALA A 445 13.80 35.62 3.11
N THR A 446 14.45 35.36 1.98
CA THR A 446 13.90 34.52 0.91
C THR A 446 13.73 33.07 1.38
N ALA A 447 14.68 32.52 2.15
CA ALA A 447 14.55 31.17 2.72
C ALA A 447 13.42 31.08 3.76
N VAL A 448 13.22 32.11 4.59
CA VAL A 448 12.11 32.18 5.55
C VAL A 448 10.77 32.26 4.82
N VAL A 449 10.64 33.13 3.81
CA VAL A 449 9.40 33.25 3.01
C VAL A 449 9.08 31.93 2.27
N LEU A 450 10.10 31.28 1.70
CA LEU A 450 9.94 29.96 1.05
C LEU A 450 9.58 28.84 2.04
N ALA A 451 9.97 28.95 3.32
CA ALA A 451 9.59 27.99 4.35
C ALA A 451 8.13 28.13 4.81
N PHE A 452 7.51 29.31 4.63
CA PHE A 452 6.12 29.58 5.03
C PHE A 452 5.10 29.56 3.88
N LEU A 453 5.55 29.69 2.62
CA LEU A 453 4.68 29.62 1.43
C LEU A 453 3.82 28.34 1.32
N PRO A 454 4.32 27.12 1.64
CA PRO A 454 3.50 25.90 1.51
C PRO A 454 2.35 25.79 2.52
N ALA A 455 2.39 26.56 3.62
CA ALA A 455 1.38 26.50 4.68
C ALA A 455 0.13 27.34 4.36
N ALA A 456 0.21 28.28 3.42
CA ALA A 456 -0.90 29.17 3.08
C ALA A 456 -1.76 28.66 1.90
N ASP A 457 -1.19 27.88 0.98
CA ASP A 457 -1.87 27.44 -0.26
C ASP A 457 -2.48 26.02 -0.19
N HIS A 458 -2.32 25.30 0.92
CA HIS A 458 -2.78 23.91 1.08
C HIS A 458 -3.63 23.68 2.34
N ALA A 459 -4.60 24.53 2.62
CA ALA A 459 -5.75 24.05 3.40
C ALA A 459 -6.61 23.20 2.44
N PRO A 460 -6.57 21.85 2.51
CA PRO A 460 -7.44 21.04 1.68
C PRO A 460 -8.89 21.42 2.01
N GLY A 461 -9.64 21.84 1.00
CA GLY A 461 -11.10 21.93 1.12
C GLY A 461 -11.70 20.55 1.44
N PRO A 462 -12.98 20.49 1.86
CA PRO A 462 -13.63 19.24 2.19
C PRO A 462 -13.52 18.21 1.05
N VAL A 463 -13.38 16.94 1.43
CA VAL A 463 -13.34 15.79 0.54
C VAL A 463 -14.52 14.91 0.95
N THR A 464 -15.58 14.88 0.14
CA THR A 464 -16.70 13.97 0.34
C THR A 464 -16.30 12.58 -0.15
N ALA A 465 -16.36 11.58 0.73
CA ALA A 465 -16.06 10.19 0.41
C ALA A 465 -17.24 9.51 -0.30
N ALA A 466 -16.99 8.38 -0.96
CA ALA A 466 -18.06 7.60 -1.60
C ALA A 466 -19.10 7.09 -0.58
N ALA A 467 -18.67 6.74 0.64
CA ALA A 467 -19.53 6.30 1.72
C ALA A 467 -20.47 7.41 2.23
N ASP A 468 -20.03 8.67 2.20
CA ASP A 468 -20.86 9.83 2.58
C ASP A 468 -22.04 10.04 1.63
N CYS A 469 -21.97 9.41 0.45
CA CYS A 469 -22.97 9.49 -0.61
C CYS A 469 -23.94 8.30 -0.62
N GLU A 470 -23.77 7.32 0.25
CA GLU A 470 -24.66 6.17 0.33
C GLU A 470 -25.94 6.52 1.11
N PRO A 471 -27.12 6.06 0.63
CA PRO A 471 -28.36 6.23 1.38
C PRO A 471 -28.22 5.53 2.74
N ARG A 472 -28.56 6.25 3.82
CA ARG A 472 -28.53 5.65 5.15
C ARG A 472 -29.76 4.76 5.31
N THR A 473 -29.53 3.49 5.61
CA THR A 473 -30.60 2.58 6.01
C THR A 473 -31.02 2.93 7.42
N ASN A 474 -32.29 3.34 7.60
CA ASN A 474 -32.84 3.48 8.94
C ASN A 474 -32.95 2.07 9.55
N ARG A 475 -32.17 1.80 10.61
CA ARG A 475 -32.10 0.48 11.25
C ARG A 475 -33.43 0.02 11.87
N GLU A 476 -34.34 0.95 12.18
CA GLU A 476 -35.62 0.61 12.81
C GLU A 476 -36.69 0.25 11.77
N THR A 477 -36.66 0.88 10.61
CA THR A 477 -37.68 0.69 9.56
C THR A 477 -37.19 -0.08 8.34
N TYR A 478 -35.87 -0.32 8.24
CA TYR A 478 -35.19 -0.79 7.03
C TYR A 478 -35.46 0.06 5.78
N ALA A 479 -36.02 1.25 5.95
CA ALA A 479 -36.27 2.18 4.87
C ALA A 479 -34.96 2.88 4.49
N TYR A 480 -34.72 3.01 3.20
CA TYR A 480 -33.63 3.83 2.66
C TYR A 480 -34.04 5.31 2.75
N GLU A 481 -33.36 6.08 3.58
CA GLU A 481 -33.53 7.53 3.59
C GLU A 481 -32.55 8.16 2.61
N GLU A 482 -33.06 8.65 1.49
CA GLU A 482 -32.22 9.35 0.51
C GLU A 482 -31.72 10.68 1.11
N PRO A 483 -30.39 10.92 1.10
CA PRO A 483 -29.85 12.16 1.62
C PRO A 483 -30.33 13.36 0.80
N LYS A 484 -30.79 14.42 1.47
CA LYS A 484 -31.13 15.69 0.83
C LYS A 484 -29.86 16.42 0.38
N LEU A 485 -29.33 16.02 -0.76
CA LEU A 485 -28.11 16.58 -1.36
C LEU A 485 -28.42 17.83 -2.20
N THR A 486 -27.55 18.85 -2.11
CA THR A 486 -27.56 19.96 -3.06
C THR A 486 -27.15 19.47 -4.46
N PRO A 487 -27.45 20.22 -5.54
CA PRO A 487 -27.06 19.82 -6.88
C PRO A 487 -25.54 19.62 -7.04
N GLU A 488 -24.72 20.45 -6.39
CA GLU A 488 -23.26 20.28 -6.34
C GLU A 488 -22.85 19.00 -5.60
N GLN A 489 -23.49 18.68 -4.48
CA GLN A 489 -23.20 17.45 -3.74
C GLN A 489 -23.60 16.21 -4.52
N ARG A 490 -24.75 16.23 -5.21
CA ARG A 490 -25.15 15.13 -6.11
C ARG A 490 -24.12 14.88 -7.19
N PHE A 491 -23.63 15.95 -7.82
CA PHE A 491 -22.55 15.83 -8.81
C PHE A 491 -21.28 15.19 -8.23
N VAL A 492 -20.82 15.64 -7.06
CA VAL A 492 -19.65 15.05 -6.40
C VAL A 492 -19.91 13.57 -6.08
N CYS A 493 -21.08 13.26 -5.53
CA CYS A 493 -21.46 11.91 -5.16
C CYS A 493 -21.57 10.96 -6.35
N ASP A 494 -22.19 11.39 -7.45
CA ASP A 494 -22.30 10.60 -8.67
C ASP A 494 -20.91 10.26 -9.24
N LEU A 495 -19.99 11.23 -9.20
CA LEU A 495 -18.60 11.00 -9.62
C LEU A 495 -17.84 10.05 -8.72
N ARG A 496 -18.04 10.14 -7.40
CA ARG A 496 -17.40 9.23 -6.44
C ARG A 496 -17.89 7.80 -6.60
N ARG A 497 -19.19 7.61 -6.85
CA ARG A 497 -19.82 6.28 -6.95
C ARG A 497 -19.53 5.58 -8.28
N HIS A 498 -19.60 6.31 -9.39
CA HIS A 498 -19.56 5.69 -10.72
C HIS A 498 -18.19 5.79 -11.41
N SER A 499 -17.23 6.53 -10.82
CA SER A 499 -15.88 6.72 -11.36
C SER A 499 -15.84 7.20 -12.82
N THR A 500 -16.89 7.93 -13.25
CA THR A 500 -17.06 8.39 -14.64
C THR A 500 -15.88 9.22 -15.13
N PHE A 501 -15.21 9.92 -14.21
CA PHE A 501 -13.96 10.60 -14.46
C PHE A 501 -12.83 9.93 -13.68
N ARG A 502 -11.66 9.79 -14.31
CA ARG A 502 -10.44 9.31 -13.66
C ARG A 502 -9.87 10.39 -12.73
N ASN A 503 -10.49 10.57 -11.57
CA ASN A 503 -10.04 11.46 -10.52
C ASN A 503 -9.64 10.66 -9.28
N ALA A 504 -8.61 11.11 -8.56
CA ALA A 504 -8.23 10.47 -7.31
C ALA A 504 -9.37 10.62 -6.27
N ALA A 505 -9.60 9.58 -5.46
CA ALA A 505 -10.59 9.58 -4.38
C ALA A 505 -10.37 10.73 -3.36
N THR A 506 -9.14 11.25 -3.27
CA THR A 506 -8.75 12.34 -2.38
C THR A 506 -8.83 13.73 -3.00
N THR A 507 -9.29 13.84 -4.26
CA THR A 507 -9.42 15.14 -4.94
C THR A 507 -10.42 16.02 -4.20
N PRO A 508 -10.09 17.25 -3.77
CA PRO A 508 -11.04 18.11 -3.05
C PRO A 508 -12.29 18.43 -3.86
N ASP A 509 -13.44 18.52 -3.19
CA ASP A 509 -14.74 18.68 -3.85
C ASP A 509 -14.80 19.93 -4.73
N GLN A 510 -14.16 21.02 -4.29
CA GLN A 510 -14.04 22.26 -5.06
C GLN A 510 -13.32 22.08 -6.39
N VAL A 511 -12.34 21.17 -6.47
CA VAL A 511 -11.61 20.88 -7.71
C VAL A 511 -12.50 20.07 -8.65
N LEU A 512 -13.25 19.10 -8.10
CA LEU A 512 -14.23 18.34 -8.88
C LEU A 512 -15.31 19.25 -9.45
N LEU A 513 -15.86 20.15 -8.63
CA LEU A 513 -16.88 21.12 -9.06
C LEU A 513 -16.35 22.09 -10.11
N ALA A 514 -15.12 22.59 -9.94
CA ALA A 514 -14.50 23.46 -10.94
C ALA A 514 -14.30 22.73 -12.27
N HIS A 515 -13.86 21.47 -12.23
CA HIS A 515 -13.73 20.62 -13.40
C HIS A 515 -15.08 20.36 -14.08
N GLY A 516 -16.11 19.99 -13.30
CA GLY A 516 -17.47 19.78 -13.79
C GLY A 516 -18.07 21.01 -14.45
N ARG A 517 -17.91 22.20 -13.86
CA ARG A 517 -18.36 23.48 -14.45
C ARG A 517 -17.63 23.80 -15.75
N ARG A 518 -16.34 23.50 -15.85
CA ARG A 518 -15.59 23.63 -17.10
C ARG A 518 -16.15 22.70 -18.18
N LEU A 519 -16.44 21.45 -17.84
CA LEU A 519 -17.04 20.48 -18.76
C LEU A 519 -18.46 20.90 -19.16
N CYS A 520 -19.26 21.46 -18.26
CA CYS A 520 -20.57 22.04 -18.60
C CYS A 520 -20.44 23.15 -19.64
N GLY A 521 -19.40 23.98 -19.56
CA GLY A 521 -19.10 24.98 -20.59
C GLY A 521 -18.82 24.36 -21.96
N VAL A 522 -18.04 23.28 -22.01
CA VAL A 522 -17.75 22.54 -23.26
C VAL A 522 -19.03 21.89 -23.80
N TYR A 523 -19.79 21.21 -22.94
CA TYR A 523 -21.05 20.54 -23.27
C TYR A 523 -22.07 21.52 -23.87
N THR A 524 -22.20 22.70 -23.27
CA THR A 524 -23.17 23.72 -23.70
C THR A 524 -22.76 24.37 -25.02
N ARG A 525 -21.47 24.64 -25.23
CA ARG A 525 -20.99 25.21 -26.51
C ARG A 525 -21.09 24.23 -27.66
N ASN A 526 -20.93 22.93 -27.39
CA ASN A 526 -20.96 21.87 -28.39
C ASN A 526 -19.99 22.13 -29.57
N ASP A 527 -18.81 22.66 -29.28
CA ASP A 527 -17.80 22.93 -30.29
C ASP A 527 -17.06 21.64 -30.69
N ALA A 528 -17.03 21.33 -32.00
CA ALA A 528 -16.46 20.07 -32.50
C ALA A 528 -14.96 19.91 -32.16
N GLN A 529 -14.19 20.99 -32.12
CA GLN A 529 -12.76 20.94 -31.81
C GLN A 529 -12.51 20.77 -30.30
N GLU A 530 -13.32 21.38 -29.44
CA GLU A 530 -13.27 21.13 -27.99
C GLU A 530 -13.64 19.68 -27.65
N LEU A 531 -14.69 19.16 -28.28
CA LEU A 531 -15.13 17.77 -28.09
C LEU A 531 -14.09 16.76 -28.58
N ALA A 532 -13.47 17.00 -29.74
CA ALA A 532 -12.39 16.14 -30.24
C ALA A 532 -11.17 16.12 -29.29
N ARG A 533 -10.79 17.28 -28.72
CA ARG A 533 -9.70 17.39 -27.73
C ARG A 533 -10.05 16.69 -26.42
N MET A 534 -11.29 16.82 -25.95
CA MET A 534 -11.77 16.14 -24.75
C MET A 534 -11.76 14.61 -24.94
N LYS A 535 -12.28 14.11 -26.07
CA LYS A 535 -12.23 12.68 -26.40
C LYS A 535 -10.79 12.15 -26.47
N ALA A 536 -9.88 12.91 -27.09
CA ALA A 536 -8.48 12.49 -27.20
C ALA A 536 -7.73 12.48 -25.86
N ARG A 537 -8.04 13.40 -24.92
CA ARG A 537 -7.34 13.52 -23.63
C ARG A 537 -7.96 12.69 -22.52
N GLU A 538 -9.28 12.68 -22.44
CA GLU A 538 -10.05 12.13 -21.31
C GLU A 538 -10.89 10.91 -21.72
N GLY A 539 -10.99 10.60 -23.02
CA GLY A 539 -11.78 9.47 -23.52
C GLY A 539 -13.30 9.70 -23.51
N LEU A 540 -13.75 10.92 -23.20
CA LEU A 540 -15.16 11.25 -23.00
C LEU A 540 -15.82 11.77 -24.28
N THR A 541 -17.04 11.33 -24.55
CA THR A 541 -17.91 11.90 -25.59
C THR A 541 -18.92 12.87 -24.98
N ARG A 542 -19.64 13.62 -25.80
CA ARG A 542 -20.67 14.54 -25.31
C ARG A 542 -21.82 13.78 -24.64
N GLU A 543 -22.23 12.67 -25.22
CA GLU A 543 -23.34 11.83 -24.74
C GLU A 543 -23.01 11.25 -23.35
N ALA A 544 -21.77 10.82 -23.14
CA ALA A 544 -21.28 10.30 -21.86
C ALA A 544 -21.29 11.36 -20.74
N LEU A 545 -21.37 12.66 -21.07
CA LEU A 545 -21.44 13.75 -20.09
C LEU A 545 -22.87 14.15 -19.72
N THR A 546 -23.89 13.72 -20.47
CA THR A 546 -25.27 14.18 -20.29
C THR A 546 -25.80 13.88 -18.88
N TYR A 547 -25.76 12.63 -18.44
CA TYR A 547 -26.21 12.26 -17.09
C TYR A 547 -25.29 12.79 -15.98
N PRO A 548 -23.95 12.62 -16.03
CA PRO A 548 -23.06 13.08 -14.96
C PRO A 548 -23.10 14.59 -14.73
N LEU A 549 -23.36 15.40 -15.77
CA LEU A 549 -23.41 16.86 -15.62
C LEU A 549 -24.80 17.40 -15.28
N ALA A 550 -25.88 16.60 -15.37
CA ALA A 550 -27.25 17.07 -15.21
C ALA A 550 -27.49 17.80 -13.88
N ALA A 551 -26.81 17.40 -12.80
CA ALA A 551 -26.94 18.04 -11.50
C ALA A 551 -26.36 19.47 -11.45
N ILE A 552 -25.35 19.81 -12.26
CA ILE A 552 -24.68 21.12 -12.23
C ILE A 552 -24.77 21.90 -13.55
N CYS A 553 -25.38 21.31 -14.59
CA CYS A 553 -25.42 21.85 -15.94
C CYS A 553 -26.85 21.92 -16.47
N PRO A 554 -27.46 23.11 -16.55
CA PRO A 554 -28.86 23.26 -16.98
C PRO A 554 -29.16 22.71 -18.38
N SER A 555 -28.20 22.81 -19.31
CA SER A 555 -28.35 22.29 -20.67
C SER A 555 -28.41 20.76 -20.71
N ALA A 556 -27.62 20.08 -19.90
CA ALA A 556 -27.65 18.62 -19.76
C ALA A 556 -28.92 18.16 -19.02
N ALA A 557 -29.32 18.89 -17.97
CA ALA A 557 -30.54 18.62 -17.21
C ALA A 557 -31.81 18.68 -18.09
N ALA A 558 -31.87 19.62 -19.04
CA ALA A 558 -32.98 19.73 -19.98
C ALA A 558 -33.11 18.49 -20.88
N VAL A 559 -31.98 17.95 -21.37
CA VAL A 559 -31.97 16.73 -22.20
C VAL A 559 -32.43 15.52 -21.38
N VAL A 560 -31.87 15.34 -20.17
CA VAL A 560 -32.28 14.24 -19.28
C VAL A 560 -33.77 14.31 -18.95
N LYS A 561 -34.29 15.52 -18.71
CA LYS A 561 -35.71 15.72 -18.44
C LYS A 561 -36.58 15.41 -19.65
N GLU A 562 -36.20 15.86 -20.84
CA GLU A 562 -36.96 15.58 -22.07
C GLU A 562 -37.06 14.07 -22.34
N GLU A 563 -35.96 13.34 -22.14
CA GLU A 563 -35.92 11.88 -22.26
C GLU A 563 -36.78 11.19 -21.20
N ALA A 564 -36.69 11.60 -19.93
CA ALA A 564 -37.54 11.08 -18.88
C ALA A 564 -39.03 11.35 -19.14
N ASP A 565 -39.39 12.56 -19.57
CA ASP A 565 -40.76 12.93 -19.92
C ASP A 565 -41.25 12.11 -21.15
N ALA A 566 -40.36 11.72 -22.07
CA ALA A 566 -40.70 10.87 -23.21
C ALA A 566 -40.92 9.41 -22.80
N GLN A 567 -40.03 8.85 -21.96
CA GLN A 567 -40.18 7.51 -21.40
C GLN A 567 -41.45 7.39 -20.56
N GLU A 568 -41.77 8.40 -19.75
CA GLU A 568 -43.00 8.43 -18.97
C GLU A 568 -44.23 8.40 -19.88
N ARG A 569 -44.25 9.17 -20.98
CA ARG A 569 -45.36 9.11 -21.96
C ARG A 569 -45.51 7.74 -22.59
N GLU A 570 -44.39 7.12 -23.00
CA GLU A 570 -44.39 5.77 -23.57
C GLU A 570 -44.90 4.74 -22.57
N PHE A 571 -44.45 4.83 -21.31
CA PHE A 571 -44.88 3.96 -20.23
C PHE A 571 -46.39 4.11 -19.93
N GLN A 572 -46.89 5.34 -19.84
CA GLN A 572 -48.32 5.62 -19.67
C GLN A 572 -49.17 5.10 -20.84
N GLU A 573 -48.68 5.22 -22.08
CA GLU A 573 -49.34 4.66 -23.26
C GLU A 573 -49.37 3.13 -23.24
N TRP A 574 -48.27 2.51 -22.79
CA TRP A 574 -48.13 1.07 -22.62
C TRP A 574 -49.09 0.54 -21.54
N GLU A 575 -49.11 1.14 -20.34
CA GLU A 575 -50.04 0.78 -19.26
C GLU A 575 -51.49 0.92 -19.70
N ALA A 576 -51.83 2.03 -20.38
CA ALA A 576 -53.17 2.25 -20.89
C ALA A 576 -53.55 1.20 -21.96
N ASP A 577 -52.59 0.72 -22.75
CA ASP A 577 -52.82 -0.37 -23.70
C ASP A 577 -53.07 -1.71 -23.03
N ALA A 578 -52.28 -2.05 -22.02
CA ALA A 578 -52.44 -3.26 -21.25
C ALA A 578 -53.80 -3.27 -20.50
N ARG A 579 -54.23 -2.12 -19.95
CA ARG A 579 -55.59 -1.96 -19.40
C ARG A 579 -56.68 -2.15 -20.46
N ARG A 580 -56.52 -1.61 -21.68
CA ARG A 580 -57.46 -1.83 -22.80
C ARG A 580 -57.51 -3.29 -23.23
N MET A 581 -56.36 -3.96 -23.27
CA MET A 581 -56.23 -5.38 -23.56
C MET A 581 -57.06 -6.19 -22.56
N CYS A 582 -56.85 -5.97 -21.26
CA CYS A 582 -57.61 -6.66 -20.23
C CYS A 582 -59.09 -6.29 -20.21
N ALA A 583 -59.46 -5.07 -20.57
CA ALA A 583 -60.87 -4.69 -20.74
C ALA A 583 -61.56 -5.44 -21.89
N ALA A 584 -60.84 -5.74 -22.97
CA ALA A 584 -61.32 -6.44 -24.16
C ALA A 584 -61.42 -7.97 -24.00
N THR A 585 -60.71 -8.54 -23.02
CA THR A 585 -60.73 -9.99 -22.73
C THR A 585 -62.16 -10.51 -22.54
N PRO A 586 -62.56 -11.64 -23.16
CA PRO A 586 -63.94 -12.12 -23.04
C PRO A 586 -64.35 -12.35 -21.59
N ARG A 587 -65.46 -11.74 -21.17
CA ARG A 587 -65.99 -11.87 -19.80
C ARG A 587 -66.43 -13.30 -19.52
N HIS A 588 -65.96 -13.86 -18.42
CA HIS A 588 -66.46 -15.13 -17.92
C HIS A 588 -67.94 -15.00 -17.52
N ARG A 589 -68.74 -16.03 -17.81
CA ARG A 589 -70.17 -16.11 -17.46
C ARG A 589 -70.38 -17.34 -16.58
N PRO A 590 -70.28 -17.20 -15.26
CA PRO A 590 -70.40 -18.32 -14.33
C PRO A 590 -71.67 -19.14 -14.55
N LEU A 591 -71.55 -20.47 -14.60
CA LEU A 591 -72.69 -21.39 -14.69
C LEU A 591 -73.53 -21.44 -13.40
N ILE A 592 -72.94 -21.04 -12.28
CA ILE A 592 -73.62 -20.84 -11.00
C ILE A 592 -73.18 -19.48 -10.42
N LYS A 593 -74.00 -18.88 -9.54
CA LYS A 593 -73.66 -17.59 -8.94
C LYS A 593 -72.48 -17.74 -7.97
N PRO A 594 -71.36 -17.02 -8.16
CA PRO A 594 -70.27 -16.97 -7.19
C PRO A 594 -70.65 -16.14 -5.96
N VAL A 595 -70.02 -16.44 -4.83
CA VAL A 595 -70.11 -15.64 -3.60
C VAL A 595 -69.38 -14.32 -3.79
N LYS A 596 -68.21 -14.37 -4.44
CA LYS A 596 -67.38 -13.22 -4.81
C LYS A 596 -66.84 -13.44 -6.21
N ALA A 597 -66.92 -12.43 -7.08
CA ALA A 597 -66.29 -12.45 -8.39
C ALA A 597 -65.72 -11.07 -8.66
N THR A 598 -64.41 -11.02 -8.89
CA THR A 598 -63.70 -9.78 -9.20
C THR A 598 -62.88 -9.98 -10.46
N ARG A 599 -63.10 -9.10 -11.43
CA ARG A 599 -62.20 -8.93 -12.56
C ARG A 599 -61.22 -7.84 -12.18
N VAL A 600 -59.93 -8.16 -12.18
CA VAL A 600 -58.89 -7.20 -11.85
C VAL A 600 -58.78 -6.23 -13.02
N GLU A 601 -58.88 -4.93 -12.73
CA GLU A 601 -58.84 -3.89 -13.78
C GLU A 601 -57.42 -3.67 -14.30
N GLU A 602 -56.44 -3.81 -13.42
CA GLU A 602 -55.03 -3.64 -13.74
C GLU A 602 -54.43 -4.95 -14.24
N PRO A 603 -53.71 -4.93 -15.37
CA PRO A 603 -52.98 -6.09 -15.87
C PRO A 603 -51.97 -6.55 -14.81
N GLN A 604 -51.81 -7.86 -14.69
CA GLN A 604 -50.87 -8.43 -13.73
C GLN A 604 -49.60 -8.82 -14.48
N GLY A 605 -48.48 -8.21 -14.10
CA GLY A 605 -47.15 -8.66 -14.48
C GLY A 605 -46.68 -9.74 -13.52
N THR A 606 -45.90 -10.70 -14.03
CA THR A 606 -45.22 -11.68 -13.19
C THR A 606 -43.76 -11.72 -13.60
N ASP A 607 -42.85 -11.50 -12.66
CA ASP A 607 -41.42 -11.33 -12.98
C ASP A 607 -40.80 -12.60 -13.57
N TYR A 608 -41.27 -13.77 -13.11
CA TYR A 608 -40.80 -15.08 -13.58
C TYR A 608 -41.93 -16.04 -13.97
N GLY A 609 -43.11 -15.50 -14.30
CA GLY A 609 -44.23 -16.31 -14.79
C GLY A 609 -45.04 -16.99 -13.69
N VAL A 610 -45.01 -16.49 -12.45
CA VAL A 610 -45.64 -17.16 -11.31
C VAL A 610 -46.41 -16.16 -10.43
N MET A 611 -47.60 -16.56 -9.99
CA MET A 611 -48.34 -15.91 -8.90
C MET A 611 -48.46 -16.89 -7.73
N GLU A 612 -48.19 -16.40 -6.53
CA GLU A 612 -48.08 -17.23 -5.33
C GLU A 612 -49.00 -16.72 -4.22
N ALA A 613 -49.56 -17.64 -3.45
CA ALA A 613 -50.27 -17.33 -2.22
C ALA A 613 -49.65 -18.09 -1.05
N TYR A 614 -49.32 -17.34 0.00
CA TYR A 614 -48.68 -17.83 1.22
C TYR A 614 -49.68 -17.83 2.38
N GLY A 615 -49.77 -18.98 3.05
CA GLY A 615 -50.42 -19.19 4.34
C GLY A 615 -49.39 -19.59 5.40
N GLU A 616 -49.84 -20.12 6.54
CA GLU A 616 -48.93 -20.67 7.56
C GLU A 616 -48.27 -21.96 7.01
N PRO A 617 -46.94 -21.99 6.80
CA PRO A 617 -46.27 -23.17 6.26
C PRO A 617 -46.19 -24.30 7.30
N GLU A 618 -46.17 -25.55 6.85
CA GLU A 618 -45.75 -26.67 7.70
C GLU A 618 -44.26 -26.51 8.08
N THR A 619 -43.89 -26.93 9.30
CA THR A 619 -42.61 -26.60 9.95
C THR A 619 -41.34 -27.08 9.25
N ASP A 620 -41.45 -27.93 8.21
CA ASP A 620 -40.33 -28.53 7.47
C ASP A 620 -40.28 -28.09 5.98
N TYR A 621 -41.06 -27.10 5.55
CA TYR A 621 -41.04 -26.61 4.17
C TYR A 621 -40.22 -25.32 4.02
N ASP A 622 -39.22 -25.36 3.15
CA ASP A 622 -38.57 -24.15 2.64
C ASP A 622 -39.35 -23.60 1.43
N PRO A 623 -40.03 -22.44 1.55
CA PRO A 623 -40.77 -21.85 0.45
C PRO A 623 -39.87 -21.41 -0.72
N ALA A 624 -38.56 -21.25 -0.50
CA ALA A 624 -37.59 -20.97 -1.55
C ALA A 624 -37.17 -22.24 -2.34
N SER A 625 -37.67 -23.42 -1.97
CA SER A 625 -37.40 -24.65 -2.72
C SER A 625 -38.15 -24.67 -4.05
N MET A 626 -37.49 -25.17 -5.10
CA MET A 626 -38.07 -25.26 -6.45
C MET A 626 -39.10 -26.39 -6.61
N GLU A 627 -39.33 -27.19 -5.57
CA GLU A 627 -40.20 -28.38 -5.62
C GLU A 627 -41.64 -28.05 -6.04
N LEU A 628 -42.18 -26.93 -5.55
CA LEU A 628 -43.55 -26.54 -5.91
C LEU A 628 -43.65 -26.05 -7.35
N LEU A 629 -42.62 -25.36 -7.84
CA LEU A 629 -42.54 -24.91 -9.23
C LEU A 629 -42.43 -26.08 -10.19
N GLU A 630 -41.53 -27.03 -9.91
CA GLU A 630 -41.39 -28.26 -10.69
C GLU A 630 -42.74 -28.99 -10.78
N ARG A 631 -43.43 -29.12 -9.64
CA ARG A 631 -44.76 -29.72 -9.60
C ARG A 631 -45.81 -28.93 -10.38
N ALA A 632 -45.80 -27.60 -10.31
CA ALA A 632 -46.71 -26.76 -11.06
C ALA A 632 -46.48 -26.90 -12.58
N GLN A 633 -45.23 -27.07 -13.00
CA GLN A 633 -44.85 -27.33 -14.40
C GLN A 633 -45.27 -28.73 -14.86
N GLU A 634 -45.12 -29.75 -14.01
CA GLU A 634 -45.60 -31.11 -14.27
C GLU A 634 -47.14 -31.16 -14.41
N ASP A 635 -47.84 -30.61 -13.42
CA ASP A 635 -49.30 -30.46 -13.41
C ASP A 635 -49.77 -29.51 -14.53
N GLY A 636 -48.87 -28.62 -14.99
CA GLY A 636 -48.95 -27.84 -16.21
C GLY A 636 -49.59 -26.46 -16.09
N LEU A 637 -50.01 -26.03 -14.89
CA LEU A 637 -50.59 -24.69 -14.68
C LEU A 637 -50.64 -24.25 -13.20
N VAL A 638 -50.91 -25.15 -12.27
CA VAL A 638 -51.06 -24.81 -10.84
C VAL A 638 -50.65 -25.99 -9.99
N ALA A 639 -49.94 -25.72 -8.90
CA ALA A 639 -49.68 -26.69 -7.85
C ALA A 639 -49.91 -26.05 -6.48
N ALA A 640 -50.16 -26.91 -5.50
CA ALA A 640 -50.42 -26.48 -4.13
C ALA A 640 -49.86 -27.49 -3.13
N ARG A 641 -49.42 -26.97 -1.99
CA ARG A 641 -49.10 -27.71 -0.76
C ARG A 641 -49.80 -26.99 0.40
N PRO A 642 -49.86 -27.59 1.61
CA PRO A 642 -50.31 -26.87 2.79
C PRO A 642 -49.56 -25.53 2.92
N GLY A 643 -50.31 -24.43 2.99
CA GLY A 643 -49.74 -23.08 3.17
C GLY A 643 -49.05 -22.45 1.94
N HIS A 644 -48.88 -23.11 0.79
CA HIS A 644 -48.31 -22.49 -0.42
C HIS A 644 -49.04 -22.93 -1.69
N LEU A 645 -49.61 -21.98 -2.43
CA LEU A 645 -50.26 -22.16 -3.73
C LEU A 645 -49.47 -21.42 -4.81
N MET A 646 -49.27 -22.05 -5.96
CA MET A 646 -48.50 -21.48 -7.07
C MET A 646 -49.27 -21.64 -8.39
N VAL A 647 -49.45 -20.53 -9.11
CA VAL A 647 -50.14 -20.46 -10.41
C VAL A 647 -49.17 -19.97 -11.47
N LEU A 648 -49.03 -20.73 -12.56
CA LEU A 648 -48.14 -20.40 -13.67
C LEU A 648 -48.83 -19.50 -14.71
N SER A 649 -48.03 -18.63 -15.30
CA SER A 649 -48.30 -17.80 -16.46
C SER A 649 -47.00 -17.56 -17.24
N HIS A 650 -47.06 -16.88 -18.37
CA HIS A 650 -45.86 -16.49 -19.11
C HIS A 650 -45.33 -15.17 -18.53
N SER A 651 -44.02 -15.08 -18.26
CA SER A 651 -43.39 -13.85 -17.73
C SER A 651 -43.51 -12.66 -18.68
N ASP A 652 -43.33 -12.90 -19.98
CA ASP A 652 -43.17 -11.83 -20.96
C ASP A 652 -44.47 -11.15 -21.40
N PHE A 653 -45.63 -11.60 -20.91
CA PHE A 653 -46.92 -11.04 -21.33
C PHE A 653 -47.80 -10.72 -20.12
N ASP A 654 -48.47 -9.57 -20.18
CA ASP A 654 -49.46 -9.18 -19.19
C ASP A 654 -50.59 -10.21 -19.06
N VAL A 655 -51.02 -10.43 -17.82
CA VAL A 655 -52.04 -11.40 -17.47
C VAL A 655 -53.32 -10.71 -17.00
N CYS A 656 -54.42 -10.98 -17.70
CA CYS A 656 -55.74 -10.48 -17.34
C CYS A 656 -56.43 -11.48 -16.41
N VAL A 657 -56.52 -11.14 -15.12
CA VAL A 657 -56.98 -12.08 -14.10
C VAL A 657 -58.43 -11.83 -13.69
N THR A 658 -59.20 -12.92 -13.58
CA THR A 658 -60.51 -12.95 -12.91
C THR A 658 -60.44 -13.94 -11.76
N VAL A 659 -60.85 -13.50 -10.57
CA VAL A 659 -60.89 -14.32 -9.36
C VAL A 659 -62.33 -14.55 -8.93
N GLU A 660 -62.70 -15.80 -8.65
CA GLU A 660 -64.05 -16.18 -8.27
C GLU A 660 -64.05 -17.14 -7.07
N THR A 661 -64.91 -16.87 -6.10
CA THR A 661 -65.09 -17.70 -4.91
C THR A 661 -66.51 -18.27 -4.88
N TYR A 662 -66.65 -19.57 -4.63
CA TYR A 662 -67.94 -20.27 -4.56
C TYR A 662 -68.10 -21.01 -3.23
N ASP A 663 -69.32 -21.07 -2.72
CA ASP A 663 -69.71 -21.84 -1.52
C ASP A 663 -69.86 -23.35 -1.77
N ARG A 664 -69.89 -23.75 -3.04
CA ARG A 664 -70.00 -25.14 -3.50
C ARG A 664 -69.22 -25.34 -4.80
N ARG A 665 -68.94 -26.60 -5.14
CA ARG A 665 -68.17 -26.95 -6.35
C ARG A 665 -68.86 -26.46 -7.64
N PRO A 666 -68.24 -25.55 -8.41
CA PRO A 666 -68.78 -25.12 -9.69
C PRO A 666 -68.59 -26.20 -10.77
N PRO A 667 -69.50 -26.28 -11.77
CA PRO A 667 -69.32 -27.13 -12.95
C PRO A 667 -67.99 -26.85 -13.65
N VAL A 668 -67.43 -27.85 -14.34
CA VAL A 668 -66.14 -27.71 -15.04
C VAL A 668 -66.36 -27.11 -16.44
N GLU A 669 -65.63 -26.04 -16.76
CA GLU A 669 -65.74 -25.32 -18.03
C GLU A 669 -64.43 -25.42 -18.82
N THR A 670 -64.37 -26.31 -19.83
CA THR A 670 -63.16 -26.47 -20.65
C THR A 670 -63.22 -25.76 -22.01
N LYS A 671 -64.41 -25.31 -22.42
CA LYS A 671 -64.61 -24.67 -23.72
C LYS A 671 -64.03 -23.25 -23.71
N GLY A 672 -63.19 -22.94 -24.71
CA GLY A 672 -62.54 -21.63 -24.83
C GLY A 672 -61.33 -21.41 -23.91
N TRP A 673 -60.90 -22.44 -23.16
CA TRP A 673 -59.71 -22.41 -22.31
C TRP A 673 -58.64 -23.34 -22.87
N ASP A 674 -57.37 -22.96 -22.84
CA ASP A 674 -56.29 -23.80 -23.35
C ASP A 674 -55.82 -24.83 -22.32
N HIS A 675 -55.81 -24.43 -21.04
CA HIS A 675 -55.44 -25.27 -19.91
C HIS A 675 -56.43 -25.09 -18.76
N VAL A 676 -56.83 -26.19 -18.13
CA VAL A 676 -57.71 -26.18 -16.95
C VAL A 676 -57.23 -27.24 -15.96
N VAL A 677 -56.77 -26.80 -14.81
CA VAL A 677 -56.19 -27.66 -13.76
C VAL A 677 -56.80 -27.30 -12.41
N GLU A 678 -57.07 -28.32 -11.59
CA GLU A 678 -57.65 -28.17 -10.25
C GLU A 678 -56.83 -28.91 -9.20
N VAL A 679 -56.38 -28.19 -8.18
CA VAL A 679 -55.56 -28.71 -7.08
C VAL A 679 -56.27 -28.56 -5.74
N GLY A 680 -55.86 -29.34 -4.75
CA GLY A 680 -56.30 -29.16 -3.37
C GLY A 680 -55.35 -28.22 -2.65
N TYR A 681 -55.89 -27.20 -1.99
CA TYR A 681 -55.15 -26.25 -1.18
C TYR A 681 -55.63 -26.32 0.26
N ARG A 682 -54.70 -26.54 1.20
CA ARG A 682 -54.96 -26.67 2.63
C ARG A 682 -54.26 -25.54 3.37
N ASP A 683 -54.79 -25.20 4.52
CA ASP A 683 -54.15 -24.30 5.48
C ASP A 683 -53.87 -22.90 4.91
N ALA A 684 -54.88 -22.34 4.24
CA ALA A 684 -54.90 -20.95 3.78
C ALA A 684 -54.95 -19.91 4.92
N GLY A 685 -55.01 -20.34 6.19
CA GLY A 685 -55.40 -19.46 7.29
C GLY A 685 -56.79 -18.86 7.03
N ASP A 686 -56.89 -17.53 7.15
CA ASP A 686 -58.12 -16.77 6.89
C ASP A 686 -58.12 -16.04 5.52
N SER A 687 -57.06 -16.14 4.70
CA SER A 687 -56.95 -15.44 3.41
C SER A 687 -56.19 -16.21 2.32
N ILE A 688 -56.63 -16.10 1.07
CA ILE A 688 -55.98 -16.64 -0.13
C ILE A 688 -55.74 -15.47 -1.09
N VAL A 689 -54.58 -14.82 -0.97
CA VAL A 689 -54.19 -13.68 -1.80
C VAL A 689 -53.02 -14.12 -2.67
N LEU A 690 -53.26 -14.18 -3.99
CA LEU A 690 -52.21 -14.43 -4.97
C LEU A 690 -51.50 -13.11 -5.27
N ALA A 691 -50.17 -13.10 -5.32
CA ALA A 691 -49.37 -11.95 -5.74
C ALA A 691 -48.16 -12.43 -6.55
N ASP A 692 -47.50 -11.54 -7.26
CA ASP A 692 -46.16 -11.82 -7.76
C ASP A 692 -45.19 -11.91 -6.56
N ALA A 693 -44.26 -12.87 -6.61
CA ALA A 693 -43.42 -13.17 -5.46
C ALA A 693 -42.29 -12.15 -5.23
N MET A 694 -41.97 -11.35 -6.25
CA MET A 694 -40.99 -10.26 -6.17
C MET A 694 -41.63 -8.94 -5.73
N GLY A 695 -42.97 -8.86 -5.73
CA GLY A 695 -43.75 -7.77 -5.18
C GLY A 695 -44.91 -7.35 -6.07
N GLY A 696 -45.72 -6.41 -5.60
CA GLY A 696 -46.89 -5.90 -6.33
C GLY A 696 -48.18 -6.01 -5.53
N ASP A 697 -49.25 -5.48 -6.09
CA ASP A 697 -50.56 -5.49 -5.45
C ASP A 697 -51.15 -6.91 -5.51
N GLY A 698 -51.46 -7.47 -4.34
CA GLY A 698 -52.08 -8.79 -4.24
C GLY A 698 -53.48 -8.81 -4.85
N LEU A 699 -53.83 -9.93 -5.48
CA LEU A 699 -55.15 -10.18 -6.02
C LEU A 699 -56.23 -10.18 -4.91
N PRO A 700 -57.48 -9.86 -5.25
CA PRO A 700 -58.56 -9.92 -4.27
C PRO A 700 -58.67 -11.29 -3.60
N ASP A 701 -58.76 -11.29 -2.27
CA ASP A 701 -58.81 -12.50 -1.45
C ASP A 701 -59.87 -13.51 -1.93
N LEU A 702 -59.43 -14.74 -2.18
CA LEU A 702 -60.22 -15.87 -2.67
C LEU A 702 -60.85 -16.70 -1.53
N ALA A 703 -60.49 -16.47 -0.27
CA ALA A 703 -61.04 -17.20 0.86
C ALA A 703 -62.54 -16.91 1.09
N LEU A 704 -63.29 -17.94 1.49
CA LEU A 704 -64.65 -17.78 2.00
C LEU A 704 -64.59 -17.31 3.45
N LYS A 705 -65.22 -16.16 3.72
CA LYS A 705 -65.30 -15.60 5.08
C LYS A 705 -65.84 -16.62 6.08
N GLY A 706 -65.03 -16.96 7.08
CA GLY A 706 -65.38 -17.89 8.15
C GLY A 706 -65.21 -19.37 7.81
N TYR A 707 -64.71 -19.73 6.62
CA TYR A 707 -64.41 -21.12 6.26
C TYR A 707 -62.90 -21.37 6.33
N ARG A 708 -62.51 -22.27 7.24
CA ARG A 708 -61.11 -22.71 7.47
C ARG A 708 -60.85 -24.14 6.99
N GLY A 709 -61.76 -24.70 6.19
CA GLY A 709 -61.62 -26.05 5.67
C GLY A 709 -60.72 -26.11 4.42
N PRO A 710 -60.50 -27.32 3.87
CA PRO A 710 -59.73 -27.48 2.64
C PRO A 710 -60.45 -26.85 1.44
N TYR A 711 -59.70 -26.14 0.62
CA TYR A 711 -60.15 -25.56 -0.64
C TYR A 711 -59.73 -26.42 -1.82
N ARG A 712 -60.47 -26.28 -2.92
CA ARG A 712 -60.04 -26.66 -4.25
C ARG A 712 -59.85 -25.39 -5.05
N ILE A 713 -58.68 -25.26 -5.67
CA ILE A 713 -58.33 -24.15 -6.53
C ILE A 713 -58.34 -24.66 -7.96
N ARG A 714 -59.20 -24.09 -8.80
CA ARG A 714 -59.27 -24.40 -10.23
C ARG A 714 -58.80 -23.19 -11.03
N VAL A 715 -57.74 -23.37 -11.80
CA VAL A 715 -57.19 -22.33 -12.67
C VAL A 715 -57.52 -22.68 -14.11
N HIS A 716 -58.05 -21.69 -14.83
CA HIS A 716 -58.20 -21.76 -16.28
C HIS A 716 -57.27 -20.74 -16.90
N TYR A 717 -56.58 -21.17 -17.94
CA TYR A 717 -55.61 -20.37 -18.67
C TYR A 717 -55.91 -20.42 -20.16
N ALA A 718 -55.79 -19.29 -20.83
CA ALA A 718 -55.85 -19.22 -22.28
C ALA A 718 -55.06 -18.04 -22.82
N TRP A 719 -54.50 -18.25 -24.01
CA TRP A 719 -54.07 -17.17 -24.86
C TRP A 719 -55.28 -16.53 -25.54
N PHE A 720 -55.21 -15.23 -25.80
CA PHE A 720 -56.16 -14.55 -26.67
C PHE A 720 -55.45 -13.58 -27.62
N PRO A 721 -56.06 -13.30 -28.78
CA PRO A 721 -55.43 -12.41 -29.74
C PRO A 721 -55.54 -10.94 -29.30
N TRP A 722 -54.44 -10.21 -29.47
CA TRP A 722 -54.37 -8.76 -29.26
C TRP A 722 -53.51 -8.14 -30.36
N LYS A 723 -53.94 -7.00 -30.92
CA LYS A 723 -53.21 -6.25 -31.96
C LYS A 723 -52.67 -7.08 -33.15
N GLY A 724 -53.41 -8.11 -33.57
CA GLY A 724 -53.04 -8.96 -34.72
C GLY A 724 -52.13 -10.14 -34.37
N GLU A 725 -51.64 -10.23 -33.14
CA GLU A 725 -50.91 -11.39 -32.64
C GLU A 725 -51.88 -12.43 -32.08
N ARG A 726 -51.66 -13.71 -32.41
CA ARG A 726 -52.52 -14.80 -31.94
C ARG A 726 -52.39 -15.10 -30.45
N GLN A 727 -51.22 -14.85 -29.89
CA GLN A 727 -50.88 -15.01 -28.47
C GLN A 727 -50.46 -13.65 -27.90
N GLY A 728 -51.27 -12.62 -28.19
CA GLY A 728 -50.95 -11.24 -27.82
C GLY A 728 -51.30 -10.87 -26.37
N GLY A 729 -52.01 -11.74 -25.64
CA GLY A 729 -52.32 -11.55 -24.23
C GLY A 729 -52.75 -12.84 -23.55
N GLN A 730 -52.61 -12.88 -22.21
CA GLN A 730 -52.94 -14.02 -21.38
C GLN A 730 -54.17 -13.73 -20.51
N ARG A 731 -55.03 -14.72 -20.33
CA ARG A 731 -56.14 -14.60 -19.36
C ARG A 731 -56.16 -15.76 -18.39
N LEU A 732 -56.34 -15.41 -17.12
CA LEU A 732 -56.50 -16.35 -16.01
C LEU A 732 -57.88 -16.23 -15.39
N LEU A 733 -58.47 -17.37 -15.08
CA LEU A 733 -59.63 -17.48 -14.21
C LEU A 733 -59.31 -18.42 -13.06
N VAL A 734 -59.15 -17.85 -11.88
CA VAL A 734 -58.84 -18.57 -10.64
C VAL A 734 -60.11 -18.71 -9.82
N MET A 735 -60.54 -19.95 -9.61
CA MET A 735 -61.72 -20.27 -8.81
C MET A 735 -61.33 -20.95 -7.51
N ALA A 736 -61.90 -20.51 -6.39
CA ALA A 736 -61.76 -21.15 -5.08
C ALA A 736 -63.11 -21.64 -4.56
N PHE A 737 -63.17 -22.88 -4.05
CA PHE A 737 -64.37 -23.45 -3.45
C PHE A 737 -64.07 -24.56 -2.43
N PRO A 738 -64.97 -24.82 -1.45
CA PRO A 738 -64.82 -25.90 -0.49
C PRO A 738 -64.70 -27.28 -1.16
N GLY A 739 -63.70 -28.07 -0.77
CA GLY A 739 -63.58 -29.43 -1.29
C GLY A 739 -62.41 -30.22 -0.69
N LYS A 740 -62.61 -31.53 -0.52
CA LYS A 740 -61.58 -32.45 -0.02
C LYS A 740 -60.79 -33.06 -1.19
N GLY A 741 -59.50 -33.33 -0.97
CA GLY A 741 -58.63 -34.09 -1.87
C GLY A 741 -57.41 -33.30 -2.35
N GLY A 742 -56.22 -33.88 -2.19
CA GLY A 742 -54.94 -33.25 -2.54
C GLY A 742 -54.38 -33.60 -3.92
N LYS A 743 -55.05 -34.47 -4.69
CA LYS A 743 -54.58 -34.82 -6.05
C LYS A 743 -54.92 -33.71 -7.03
N ALA A 744 -53.96 -33.35 -7.87
CA ALA A 744 -54.18 -32.50 -9.03
C ALA A 744 -55.08 -33.22 -10.04
N VAL A 745 -56.00 -32.48 -10.66
CA VAL A 745 -56.89 -32.97 -11.71
C VAL A 745 -56.76 -32.03 -12.90
N THR A 746 -56.23 -32.56 -14.00
CA THR A 746 -56.14 -31.84 -15.27
C THR A 746 -57.37 -32.15 -16.11
N TYR A 747 -58.22 -31.15 -16.37
CA TYR A 747 -59.40 -31.31 -17.22
C TYR A 747 -59.11 -31.01 -18.69
N ARG A 748 -58.11 -30.16 -18.95
CA ARG A 748 -57.63 -29.85 -20.29
C ARG A 748 -56.16 -29.43 -20.25
N LYS A 749 -55.36 -29.98 -21.16
CA LYS A 749 -53.95 -29.62 -21.39
C LYS A 749 -53.71 -29.58 -22.88
N THR A 750 -53.34 -28.42 -23.42
CA THR A 750 -53.00 -28.30 -24.85
C THR A 750 -51.56 -28.80 -25.07
N LYS A 751 -51.28 -29.45 -26.21
CA LYS A 751 -49.98 -30.10 -26.52
C LYS A 751 -48.85 -29.12 -26.88
N ARG A 752 -49.13 -27.83 -27.03
CA ARG A 752 -48.10 -26.82 -27.30
C ARG A 752 -47.49 -26.41 -25.96
N GLN A 753 -46.26 -26.87 -25.72
CA GLN A 753 -45.46 -26.54 -24.55
C GLN A 753 -45.05 -25.07 -24.54
N TRP A 754 -44.90 -24.56 -23.32
CA TRP A 754 -44.26 -23.30 -22.93
C TRP A 754 -42.83 -23.21 -23.44
#